data_AF-A0A2V8EKX1-F1
#
_entry.id   AF-A0A2V8EKX1-F1
#
_cell.length_a   1.000
_cell.length_b   1.000
_cell.length_c   1.000
_cell.angle_alpha   90.00
_cell.angle_beta   90.00
_cell.angle_gamma   90.00
#
_symmetry.space_group_name_H-M   'P 1'
#
loop_
_entity.id
_entity.type
_entity.pdbx_description
1 polymer ?
#
loop_
_entity_poly.entity_id
_entity_poly.type
_entity_poly.pdbx_seq_one_letter_code
_entity_poly.pdbx_strand_id
1 'polypeptide(L)'
;MAVAGAVTALLVAAGAWWYERARFGATDEVATARVRTEVNRRFAQTAQSLGARLARVSLAREAIRSAARDTAAADRLFRILDDENPSDAGGSAGITVYDGSGAPLAWAGNVTDLARDRLAAPGVLFAAPGAPGLRLVRVEVLPDPDHPSGPPLASIAAEQLVEGTAIGSGSLADTFTLPTSIVDVVVRAHHGQAEAESSHAFAVRSPDGQVLAEAEVSPARLAEARQRFHALTRAWLLAVLIGTLLLAAGLILELRRHATRGPVFFLTTSGVLACLLAARLVFSTAAAVLQSPSTALALELIPNALLVAAVVWLALDTLERQRVAAPRRRLALLNTAGATRLALAYVGTGALTAGILWEYERILESVSARSTLDLLHFSLHPVDATRLGVAFGLLLLHAGVIWGAAVVLRVPSLLWRVPRSAPLGALTVVSCSAGFVATILALRQATATIPPLLPVVTAAAASGAAALLVARARPLRRASQAARLGAWLAALLLPALALYPSMNAFAAAAKEQLVATEFAPQAVRQREDLQTRRLPHSLESIDALPQEGPGSLAELVTSSADQATPTTDRAFLVWSQTELAGFRTTSAVELYGPNGRLVSRFALNLPEYGSTPYEGGTCGDWELYEEVTPPGSAPRYVLRASRAICQQRRRVGAIVVRAMLDYRALPFISTQSPYYESMRPSQRLPSEGVFGRDVEFALYGWSRVPIYTSGTSVWPLNDSVFDRTRPSASISSTIGAASTRSATHASRHSGISSTSAS
;
A
#
# COMPACT_ATOMS: atom_id res chain seq x y z
N MET A 1 23.62 13.43 -34.04
CA MET A 1 22.67 13.02 -32.97
C MET A 1 21.86 11.80 -33.35
N ALA A 2 21.11 11.80 -34.46
CA ALA A 2 20.34 10.62 -34.88
C ALA A 2 21.19 9.34 -35.01
N VAL A 3 22.38 9.42 -35.63
CA VAL A 3 23.32 8.28 -35.74
C VAL A 3 23.79 7.80 -34.36
N ALA A 4 24.20 8.72 -33.48
CA ALA A 4 24.62 8.35 -32.12
C ALA A 4 23.47 7.68 -31.34
N GLY A 5 22.26 8.21 -31.46
CA GLY A 5 21.05 7.61 -30.87
C GLY A 5 20.75 6.21 -31.39
N ALA A 6 20.87 6.01 -32.71
CA ALA A 6 20.69 4.70 -33.34
C ALA A 6 21.75 3.69 -32.86
N VAL A 7 23.02 4.12 -32.75
CA VAL A 7 24.09 3.28 -32.21
C VAL A 7 23.82 2.90 -30.75
N THR A 8 23.40 3.85 -29.90
CA THR A 8 23.03 3.54 -28.51
C THR A 8 21.84 2.59 -28.43
N ALA A 9 20.82 2.77 -29.26
CA ALA A 9 19.67 1.87 -29.31
C ALA A 9 20.07 0.44 -29.74
N LEU A 10 20.97 0.31 -30.72
CA LEU A 10 21.52 -0.99 -31.14
C LEU A 10 22.30 -1.68 -30.01
N LEU A 11 23.13 -0.93 -29.28
CA LEU A 11 23.86 -1.48 -28.13
C LEU A 11 22.93 -1.95 -27.01
N VAL A 12 21.87 -1.20 -26.71
CA VAL A 12 20.84 -1.59 -25.73
C VAL A 12 20.10 -2.84 -26.19
N ALA A 13 19.70 -2.92 -27.47
CA ALA A 13 19.03 -4.08 -28.03
C ALA A 13 19.91 -5.34 -28.00
N ALA A 14 21.19 -5.21 -28.38
CA ALA A 14 22.15 -6.31 -28.33
C ALA A 14 22.42 -6.78 -26.90
N GLY A 15 22.59 -5.84 -25.96
CA GLY A 15 22.76 -6.13 -24.54
C GLY A 15 21.53 -6.81 -23.92
N ALA A 16 20.33 -6.35 -24.25
CA ALA A 16 19.09 -6.96 -23.78
C ALA A 16 18.91 -8.39 -24.31
N TRP A 17 19.18 -8.61 -25.60
CA TRP A 17 19.17 -9.95 -26.20
C TRP A 17 20.16 -10.91 -25.54
N TRP A 18 21.38 -10.43 -25.25
CA TRP A 18 22.38 -11.22 -24.55
C TRP A 18 21.93 -11.55 -23.12
N TYR A 19 21.43 -10.55 -22.39
CA TYR A 19 20.95 -10.71 -21.03
C TYR A 19 19.72 -11.63 -20.94
N GLU A 20 18.80 -11.58 -21.91
CA GLU A 20 17.67 -12.50 -21.99
C GLU A 20 18.14 -13.95 -22.05
N ARG A 21 19.10 -14.24 -22.94
CA ARG A 21 19.71 -15.57 -23.04
C ARG A 21 20.50 -15.95 -21.79
N ALA A 22 21.18 -14.99 -21.17
CA ALA A 22 21.93 -15.21 -19.94
C ALA A 22 21.01 -15.46 -18.74
N ARG A 23 19.80 -14.88 -18.69
CA ARG A 23 18.83 -15.02 -17.59
C ARG A 23 17.85 -16.17 -17.79
N PHE A 24 17.08 -16.17 -18.88
CA PHE A 24 16.03 -17.16 -19.15
C PHE A 24 16.55 -18.39 -19.92
N GLY A 25 17.57 -18.22 -20.76
CA GLY A 25 17.97 -19.26 -21.71
C GLY A 25 17.13 -19.28 -22.99
N ALA A 26 17.50 -20.17 -23.92
CA ALA A 26 16.88 -20.22 -25.25
C ALA A 26 15.46 -20.82 -25.26
N THR A 27 15.14 -21.70 -24.30
CA THR A 27 13.86 -22.41 -24.18
C THR A 27 13.37 -22.37 -22.73
N ASP A 28 12.09 -22.65 -22.51
CA ASP A 28 11.52 -22.69 -21.15
C ASP A 28 12.07 -23.86 -20.33
N GLU A 29 12.49 -24.95 -20.98
CA GLU A 29 13.18 -26.07 -20.32
C GLU A 29 14.50 -25.62 -19.67
N VAL A 30 15.27 -24.76 -20.35
CA VAL A 30 16.51 -24.20 -19.79
C VAL A 30 16.22 -23.26 -18.62
N ALA A 31 15.14 -22.48 -18.70
CA ALA A 31 14.70 -21.61 -17.62
C ALA A 31 14.31 -22.44 -16.38
N THR A 32 13.48 -23.47 -16.57
CA THR A 32 13.03 -24.38 -15.51
C THR A 32 14.19 -25.16 -14.90
N ALA A 33 15.17 -25.61 -15.71
CA ALA A 33 16.36 -26.27 -15.20
C ALA A 33 17.20 -25.36 -14.26
N ARG A 34 17.33 -24.07 -14.60
CA ARG A 34 18.04 -23.10 -13.74
C ARG A 34 17.30 -22.82 -12.44
N VAL A 35 15.98 -22.64 -12.53
CA VAL A 35 15.11 -22.53 -11.35
C VAL A 35 15.25 -23.76 -10.45
N ARG A 36 15.22 -24.96 -11.03
CA ARG A 36 15.45 -26.23 -10.30
C ARG A 36 16.78 -26.25 -9.57
N THR A 37 17.87 -25.85 -10.24
CA THR A 37 19.19 -25.76 -9.60
C THR A 37 19.21 -24.74 -8.46
N GLU A 38 18.57 -23.59 -8.63
CA GLU A 38 18.47 -22.54 -7.61
C GLU A 38 17.70 -23.01 -6.36
N VAL A 39 16.52 -23.61 -6.56
CA VAL A 39 15.68 -24.15 -5.48
C VAL A 39 16.42 -25.26 -4.73
N ASN A 40 16.96 -26.25 -5.44
CA ASN A 40 17.70 -27.35 -4.82
C ASN A 40 18.92 -26.84 -4.03
N ARG A 41 19.67 -25.88 -4.58
CA ARG A 41 20.80 -25.25 -3.87
C ARG A 41 20.35 -24.54 -2.60
N ARG A 42 19.22 -23.82 -2.63
CA ARG A 42 18.67 -23.11 -1.46
C ARG A 42 18.27 -24.07 -0.35
N PHE A 43 17.57 -25.16 -0.68
CA PHE A 43 17.19 -26.20 0.29
C PHE A 43 18.40 -26.93 0.85
N ALA A 44 19.39 -27.28 0.00
CA ALA A 44 20.62 -27.93 0.44
C ALA A 44 21.44 -27.04 1.40
N GLN A 45 21.58 -25.75 1.08
CA GLN A 45 22.26 -24.79 1.96
C GLN A 45 21.56 -24.65 3.32
N THR A 46 20.22 -24.62 3.32
CA THR A 46 19.43 -24.55 4.56
C THR A 46 19.58 -25.84 5.38
N ALA A 47 19.50 -27.01 4.74
CA ALA A 47 19.69 -28.31 5.39
C ALA A 47 21.09 -28.47 6.01
N GLN A 48 22.12 -27.98 5.30
CA GLN A 48 23.50 -27.98 5.78
C GLN A 48 23.69 -27.03 6.98
N SER A 49 23.09 -25.83 6.92
CA SER A 49 23.09 -24.88 8.04
C SER A 49 22.41 -25.43 9.28
N LEU A 50 21.26 -26.12 9.11
CA LEU A 50 20.58 -26.81 10.21
C LEU A 50 21.50 -27.88 10.81
N GLY A 51 22.04 -28.78 9.99
CA GLY A 51 22.94 -29.83 10.47
C GLY A 51 24.16 -29.31 11.22
N ALA A 52 24.79 -28.24 10.72
CA ALA A 52 25.94 -27.62 11.39
C ALA A 52 25.59 -27.02 12.76
N ARG A 53 24.36 -26.47 12.92
CA ARG A 53 23.87 -25.95 14.20
C ARG A 53 23.59 -27.08 15.20
N LEU A 54 22.85 -28.12 14.80
CA LEU A 54 22.59 -29.26 15.69
C LEU A 54 23.90 -29.93 16.14
N ALA A 55 24.87 -30.07 15.25
CA ALA A 55 26.18 -30.64 15.57
C ALA A 55 26.98 -29.80 16.60
N ARG A 56 26.78 -28.48 16.66
CA ARG A 56 27.42 -27.63 17.68
C ARG A 56 26.68 -27.71 19.02
N VAL A 57 25.34 -27.71 18.99
CA VAL A 57 24.53 -27.87 20.22
C VAL A 57 24.75 -29.25 20.85
N SER A 58 24.93 -30.31 20.04
CA SER A 58 25.15 -31.67 20.54
C SER A 58 26.48 -31.84 21.31
N LEU A 59 27.45 -30.93 21.12
CA LEU A 59 28.69 -30.89 21.92
C LEU A 59 28.42 -30.46 23.37
N ALA A 60 27.32 -29.75 23.65
CA ALA A 60 26.95 -29.28 24.98
C ALA A 60 26.21 -30.35 25.82
N ARG A 61 26.57 -31.64 25.67
CA ARG A 61 25.92 -32.79 26.34
C ARG A 61 25.73 -32.62 27.84
N GLU A 62 26.75 -32.13 28.53
CA GLU A 62 26.70 -31.99 29.99
C GLU A 62 25.76 -30.86 30.42
N ALA A 63 25.65 -29.78 29.64
CA ALA A 63 24.68 -28.72 29.88
C ALA A 63 23.25 -29.23 29.65
N ILE A 64 23.02 -30.02 28.59
CA ILE A 64 21.71 -30.62 28.29
C ILE A 64 21.28 -31.59 29.42
N ARG A 65 22.19 -32.45 29.85
CA ARG A 65 21.94 -33.43 30.93
C ARG A 65 21.59 -32.76 32.26
N SER A 66 22.29 -31.67 32.60
CA SER A 66 22.08 -30.95 33.86
C SER A 66 20.88 -30.00 33.83
N ALA A 67 20.47 -29.50 32.66
CA ALA A 67 19.37 -28.54 32.53
C ALA A 67 18.02 -29.05 33.07
N ALA A 68 17.76 -30.36 33.00
CA ALA A 68 16.54 -30.95 33.55
C ALA A 68 16.46 -30.91 35.10
N ARG A 69 17.60 -30.73 35.78
CA ARG A 69 17.73 -30.84 37.25
C ARG A 69 18.23 -29.55 37.91
N ASP A 70 18.86 -28.65 37.16
CA ASP A 70 19.47 -27.41 37.64
C ASP A 70 19.05 -26.21 36.78
N THR A 71 18.43 -25.21 37.40
CA THR A 71 18.01 -23.97 36.74
C THR A 71 19.20 -23.17 36.19
N ALA A 72 20.36 -23.18 36.87
CA ALA A 72 21.55 -22.49 36.36
C ALA A 72 22.15 -23.19 35.14
N ALA A 73 21.96 -24.51 35.02
CA ALA A 73 22.29 -25.26 33.81
C ALA A 73 21.33 -24.96 32.66
N ALA A 74 20.03 -24.81 32.93
CA ALA A 74 19.05 -24.38 31.94
C ALA A 74 19.40 -22.97 31.40
N ASP A 75 19.76 -22.01 32.26
CA ASP A 75 20.20 -20.67 31.84
C ASP A 75 21.47 -20.67 30.97
N ARG A 76 22.39 -21.62 31.22
CA ARG A 76 23.56 -21.84 30.35
C ARG A 76 23.13 -22.40 28.99
N LEU A 77 22.18 -23.34 28.97
CA LEU A 77 21.66 -23.92 27.74
C LEU A 77 20.93 -22.88 26.88
N PHE A 78 20.08 -22.02 27.46
CA PHE A 78 19.43 -20.92 26.74
C PHE A 78 20.44 -19.99 26.05
N ARG A 79 21.53 -19.62 26.74
CA ARG A 79 22.59 -18.79 26.13
C ARG A 79 23.32 -19.49 24.99
N ILE A 80 23.61 -20.79 25.13
CA ILE A 80 24.22 -21.58 24.05
C ILE A 80 23.30 -21.62 22.81
N LEU A 81 21.98 -21.78 23.02
CA LEU A 81 21.02 -21.79 21.93
C LEU A 81 20.88 -20.40 21.27
N ASP A 82 20.90 -19.33 22.05
CA ASP A 82 20.86 -17.96 21.52
C ASP A 82 22.10 -17.62 20.70
N ASP A 83 23.30 -18.02 21.15
CA ASP A 83 24.56 -17.80 20.41
C ASP A 83 24.60 -18.58 19.08
N GLU A 84 23.92 -19.73 19.01
CA GLU A 84 23.80 -20.56 17.81
C GLU A 84 22.67 -20.11 16.86
N ASN A 85 21.79 -19.21 17.32
CA ASN A 85 20.72 -18.69 16.52
C ASN A 85 21.22 -17.51 15.66
N PRO A 86 21.10 -17.56 14.31
CA PRO A 86 21.63 -16.51 13.45
C PRO A 86 21.02 -15.13 13.75
N SER A 87 21.86 -14.16 14.11
CA SER A 87 21.47 -12.77 14.41
C SER A 87 20.77 -12.08 13.24
N ASP A 88 21.16 -12.41 12.00
CA ASP A 88 20.62 -11.82 10.78
C ASP A 88 19.27 -12.42 10.36
N ALA A 89 18.82 -13.48 11.04
CA ALA A 89 17.63 -14.23 10.64
C ALA A 89 16.32 -13.55 11.04
N GLY A 90 16.30 -12.47 11.82
CA GLY A 90 15.09 -11.68 12.09
C GLY A 90 13.89 -12.48 12.60
N GLY A 91 14.11 -13.57 13.33
CA GLY A 91 13.05 -14.49 13.79
C GLY A 91 12.65 -15.59 12.79
N SER A 92 13.37 -15.79 11.69
CA SER A 92 13.09 -16.87 10.72
C SER A 92 13.65 -18.23 11.14
N ALA A 93 14.55 -18.27 12.13
CA ALA A 93 15.19 -19.48 12.65
C ALA A 93 14.83 -19.72 14.13
N GLY A 94 14.91 -20.98 14.54
CA GLY A 94 14.79 -21.38 15.93
C GLY A 94 15.43 -22.73 16.21
N ILE A 95 15.76 -22.99 17.47
CA ILE A 95 16.33 -24.25 17.94
C ILE A 95 15.65 -24.60 19.27
N THR A 96 15.23 -25.86 19.42
CA THR A 96 14.64 -26.40 20.65
C THR A 96 15.37 -27.67 21.07
N VAL A 97 15.66 -27.80 22.36
CA VAL A 97 16.17 -29.02 22.97
C VAL A 97 15.05 -29.64 23.80
N TYR A 98 14.73 -30.89 23.52
CA TYR A 98 13.75 -31.70 24.26
C TYR A 98 14.47 -32.74 25.10
N ASP A 99 13.93 -33.06 26.28
CA ASP A 99 14.41 -34.18 27.08
C ASP A 99 14.01 -35.54 26.49
N GLY A 100 14.48 -36.64 27.10
CA GLY A 100 14.15 -38.01 26.69
C GLY A 100 12.66 -38.38 26.76
N SER A 101 11.81 -37.55 27.38
CA SER A 101 10.35 -37.71 27.42
C SER A 101 9.62 -36.90 26.33
N GLY A 102 10.36 -36.05 25.61
CA GLY A 102 9.83 -35.12 24.61
C GLY A 102 9.35 -33.80 25.19
N ALA A 103 9.71 -33.45 26.44
CA ALA A 103 9.39 -32.14 27.02
C ALA A 103 10.49 -31.11 26.68
N PRO A 104 10.14 -29.87 26.32
CA PRO A 104 11.14 -28.85 25.97
C PRO A 104 11.94 -28.42 27.19
N LEU A 105 13.27 -28.51 27.11
CA LEU A 105 14.24 -28.09 28.13
C LEU A 105 14.68 -26.64 27.94
N ALA A 106 14.95 -26.24 26.69
CA ALA A 106 15.33 -24.88 26.32
C ALA A 106 15.06 -24.62 24.83
N TRP A 107 14.85 -23.36 24.47
CA TRP A 107 14.64 -22.95 23.08
C TRP A 107 15.17 -21.54 22.82
N ALA A 108 15.48 -21.24 21.56
CA ALA A 108 15.86 -19.91 21.09
C ALA A 108 15.19 -19.61 19.74
N GLY A 109 14.79 -18.36 19.52
CA GLY A 109 14.14 -17.91 18.29
C GLY A 109 12.67 -18.34 18.16
N ASN A 110 12.17 -18.36 16.91
CA ASN A 110 10.80 -18.78 16.62
C ASN A 110 10.78 -20.29 16.39
N VAL A 111 10.15 -21.04 17.29
CA VAL A 111 10.11 -22.51 17.27
C VAL A 111 8.67 -23.00 17.14
N THR A 112 8.49 -24.21 16.59
CA THR A 112 7.19 -24.90 16.57
C THR A 112 7.21 -26.10 17.50
N ASP A 113 6.06 -26.44 18.06
CA ASP A 113 5.93 -27.64 18.87
C ASP A 113 5.87 -28.87 17.94
N LEU A 114 6.76 -29.83 18.16
CA LEU A 114 6.95 -30.98 17.28
C LEU A 114 6.30 -32.23 17.89
N ALA A 115 5.56 -32.98 17.06
CA ALA A 115 4.98 -34.26 17.49
C ALA A 115 6.07 -35.24 17.95
N ARG A 116 5.80 -36.02 19.02
CA ARG A 116 6.76 -36.97 19.60
C ARG A 116 7.31 -37.97 18.59
N ASP A 117 6.48 -38.40 17.64
CA ASP A 117 6.85 -39.35 16.59
C ASP A 117 8.01 -38.82 15.73
N ARG A 118 8.06 -37.50 15.52
CA ARG A 118 9.14 -36.80 14.79
C ARG A 118 10.39 -36.61 15.66
N LEU A 119 10.22 -36.45 16.97
CA LEU A 119 11.32 -36.28 17.93
C LEU A 119 12.10 -37.58 18.22
N ALA A 120 11.45 -38.74 18.07
CA ALA A 120 12.06 -40.04 18.33
C ALA A 120 12.89 -40.60 17.17
N ALA A 121 12.75 -40.04 15.96
CA ALA A 121 13.38 -40.54 14.75
C ALA A 121 14.77 -39.87 14.52
N PRO A 122 15.88 -40.62 14.46
CA PRO A 122 17.22 -40.06 14.34
C PRO A 122 17.46 -39.46 12.94
N GLY A 123 17.94 -38.22 12.89
CA GLY A 123 18.45 -37.58 11.67
C GLY A 123 17.37 -37.19 10.65
N VAL A 124 16.11 -37.05 11.06
CA VAL A 124 15.02 -36.73 10.13
C VAL A 124 15.08 -35.26 9.71
N LEU A 125 15.09 -35.03 8.40
CA LEU A 125 14.91 -33.72 7.78
C LEU A 125 13.57 -33.73 7.04
N PHE A 126 12.70 -32.77 7.35
CA PHE A 126 11.38 -32.65 6.71
C PHE A 126 10.97 -31.18 6.56
N ALA A 127 10.06 -30.92 5.62
CA ALA A 127 9.43 -29.61 5.50
C ALA A 127 8.12 -29.59 6.28
N ALA A 128 7.89 -28.51 7.03
CA ALA A 128 6.69 -28.29 7.83
C ALA A 128 6.01 -26.99 7.37
N PRO A 129 4.70 -27.01 7.06
CA PRO A 129 3.95 -25.78 6.79
C PRO A 129 3.76 -24.97 8.07
N GLY A 130 3.82 -23.65 7.97
CA GLY A 130 3.59 -22.75 9.10
C GLY A 130 2.99 -21.40 8.66
N ALA A 131 2.38 -20.68 9.61
CA ALA A 131 1.81 -19.35 9.37
C ALA A 131 2.76 -18.34 8.67
N PRO A 132 4.06 -18.27 8.99
CA PRO A 132 4.98 -17.38 8.28
C PRO A 132 5.50 -17.94 6.94
N GLY A 133 5.20 -19.21 6.60
CA GLY A 133 5.68 -19.88 5.39
C GLY A 133 6.21 -21.30 5.65
N LEU A 134 6.83 -21.89 4.63
CA LEU A 134 7.42 -23.23 4.69
C LEU A 134 8.69 -23.25 5.55
N ARG A 135 8.76 -24.12 6.56
CA ARG A 135 9.94 -24.31 7.40
C ARG A 135 10.63 -25.62 7.09
N LEU A 136 11.95 -25.61 7.06
CA LEU A 136 12.74 -26.83 7.04
C LEU A 136 13.15 -27.17 8.47
N VAL A 137 12.84 -28.39 8.91
CA VAL A 137 13.07 -28.86 10.27
C VAL A 137 14.01 -30.06 10.23
N ARG A 138 15.08 -29.99 11.03
CA ARG A 138 16.00 -31.11 11.24
C ARG A 138 15.98 -31.52 12.69
N VAL A 139 15.82 -32.82 12.94
CA VAL A 139 15.84 -33.41 14.29
C VAL A 139 17.02 -34.37 14.41
N GLU A 140 17.78 -34.23 15.49
CA GLU A 140 18.87 -35.14 15.84
C GLU A 140 18.64 -35.67 17.26
N VAL A 141 18.69 -37.00 17.38
CA VAL A 141 18.50 -37.69 18.66
C VAL A 141 19.86 -37.91 19.30
N LEU A 142 20.01 -37.46 20.53
CA LEU A 142 21.24 -37.57 21.30
C LEU A 142 21.16 -38.79 22.22
N PRO A 143 21.94 -39.86 21.98
CA PRO A 143 21.92 -41.05 22.83
C PRO A 143 22.55 -40.77 24.20
N ASP A 144 22.05 -41.43 25.25
CA ASP A 144 22.70 -41.42 26.56
C ASP A 144 23.81 -42.48 26.61
N PRO A 145 25.10 -42.10 26.70
CA PRO A 145 26.20 -43.07 26.76
C PRO A 145 26.15 -43.94 28.02
N ASP A 146 25.54 -43.44 29.10
CA ASP A 146 25.45 -44.16 30.38
C ASP A 146 24.33 -45.21 30.37
N HIS A 147 23.34 -45.05 29.49
CA HIS A 147 22.21 -45.97 29.30
C HIS A 147 21.95 -46.22 27.80
N PRO A 148 22.82 -46.98 27.12
CA PRO A 148 22.75 -47.17 25.67
C PRO A 148 21.48 -47.91 25.18
N SER A 149 20.80 -48.62 26.07
CA SER A 149 19.51 -49.29 25.83
C SER A 149 18.30 -48.54 26.43
N GLY A 150 18.52 -47.37 27.03
CA GLY A 150 17.49 -46.52 27.61
C GLY A 150 16.93 -45.47 26.63
N PRO A 151 15.98 -44.62 27.07
CA PRO A 151 15.52 -43.49 26.27
C PRO A 151 16.68 -42.55 25.94
N PRO A 152 16.63 -41.82 24.81
CA PRO A 152 17.69 -40.89 24.45
C PRO A 152 17.87 -39.81 25.53
N LEU A 153 19.08 -39.28 25.64
CA LEU A 153 19.39 -38.18 26.54
C LEU A 153 18.53 -36.95 26.21
N ALA A 154 18.42 -36.64 24.93
CA ALA A 154 17.66 -35.50 24.41
C ALA A 154 17.36 -35.65 22.92
N SER A 155 16.39 -34.89 22.42
CA SER A 155 16.20 -34.64 20.99
C SER A 155 16.39 -33.16 20.71
N ILE A 156 17.25 -32.82 19.75
CA ILE A 156 17.52 -31.44 19.35
C ILE A 156 16.81 -31.21 18.02
N ALA A 157 16.00 -30.15 17.95
CA ALA A 157 15.34 -29.72 16.72
C ALA A 157 15.83 -28.33 16.33
N ALA A 158 16.27 -28.15 15.10
CA ALA A 158 16.46 -26.83 14.54
C ALA A 158 15.50 -26.61 13.38
N GLU A 159 15.03 -25.37 13.26
CA GLU A 159 14.07 -24.94 12.27
C GLU A 159 14.56 -23.68 11.57
N GLN A 160 14.28 -23.58 10.27
CA GLN A 160 14.51 -22.36 9.52
C GLN A 160 13.45 -22.17 8.45
N LEU A 161 12.88 -20.97 8.38
CA LEU A 161 11.97 -20.57 7.32
C LEU A 161 12.72 -20.54 5.98
N VAL A 162 12.16 -21.21 5.00
CA VAL A 162 12.57 -21.06 3.60
C VAL A 162 11.72 -19.91 3.06
N GLU A 163 12.29 -18.70 2.92
CA GLU A 163 11.50 -17.49 2.61
C GLU A 163 10.55 -17.71 1.43
N GLY A 164 9.26 -17.70 1.70
CA GLY A 164 8.19 -17.89 0.74
C GLY A 164 6.90 -17.33 1.29
N THR A 165 5.99 -16.93 0.41
CA THR A 165 4.66 -16.41 0.79
C THR A 165 3.65 -17.55 0.68
N ALA A 166 2.87 -17.82 1.72
CA ALA A 166 1.81 -18.83 1.66
C ALA A 166 0.75 -18.43 0.61
N ILE A 167 0.28 -19.42 -0.17
CA ILE A 167 -0.84 -19.23 -1.09
C ILE A 167 -2.11 -19.68 -0.35
N GLY A 168 -2.90 -18.72 0.12
CA GLY A 168 -4.11 -18.95 0.92
C GLY A 168 -4.04 -18.31 2.31
N SER A 169 -5.16 -18.27 3.01
CA SER A 169 -5.27 -17.71 4.37
C SER A 169 -5.20 -18.82 5.42
N GLY A 170 -4.18 -18.80 6.28
CA GLY A 170 -4.08 -19.66 7.47
C GLY A 170 -2.81 -20.51 7.55
N SER A 171 -2.61 -21.16 8.69
CA SER A 171 -1.41 -21.95 9.03
C SER A 171 -1.38 -23.38 8.43
N LEU A 172 -2.41 -23.79 7.69
CA LEU A 172 -2.50 -25.09 6.99
C LEU A 172 -2.29 -24.96 5.47
N ALA A 173 -1.76 -23.84 4.99
CA ALA A 173 -1.42 -23.74 3.58
C ALA A 173 -0.27 -24.72 3.28
N ASP A 174 -0.55 -25.83 2.59
CA ASP A 174 0.50 -26.74 2.13
C ASP A 174 1.22 -26.19 0.91
N THR A 175 0.75 -25.08 0.34
CA THR A 175 1.27 -24.48 -0.89
C THR A 175 1.84 -23.08 -0.65
N PHE A 176 3.06 -22.84 -1.14
CA PHE A 176 3.83 -21.63 -0.92
C PHE A 176 4.41 -21.10 -2.24
N THR A 177 4.48 -19.79 -2.44
CA THR A 177 5.30 -19.20 -3.50
C THR A 177 6.70 -18.89 -2.98
N LEU A 178 7.70 -19.51 -3.57
CA LEU A 178 9.11 -19.26 -3.32
C LEU A 178 9.67 -18.33 -4.40
N PRO A 179 10.15 -17.11 -4.07
CA PRO A 179 10.79 -16.24 -5.04
C PRO A 179 12.13 -16.83 -5.50
N THR A 180 12.38 -16.79 -6.82
CA THR A 180 13.67 -17.18 -7.43
C THR A 180 14.17 -16.09 -8.37
N SER A 181 15.38 -16.26 -8.93
CA SER A 181 15.98 -15.28 -9.84
C SER A 181 15.21 -15.04 -11.15
N ILE A 182 14.36 -16.00 -11.56
CA ILE A 182 13.61 -15.95 -12.82
C ILE A 182 12.12 -15.67 -12.57
N VAL A 183 11.44 -16.57 -11.83
CA VAL A 183 10.00 -16.50 -11.53
C VAL A 183 9.73 -17.07 -10.14
N ASP A 184 8.62 -16.66 -9.52
CA ASP A 184 8.17 -17.32 -8.29
C ASP A 184 7.72 -18.75 -8.61
N VAL A 185 8.14 -19.69 -7.76
CA VAL A 185 7.87 -21.12 -7.89
C VAL A 185 6.84 -21.52 -6.86
N VAL A 186 5.86 -22.34 -7.25
CA VAL A 186 4.91 -22.90 -6.30
C VAL A 186 5.55 -24.13 -5.68
N VAL A 187 5.65 -24.15 -4.36
CA VAL A 187 6.24 -25.24 -3.58
C VAL A 187 5.17 -25.81 -2.67
N ARG A 188 4.94 -27.13 -2.76
CA ARG A 188 4.02 -27.87 -1.91
C ARG A 188 4.78 -28.69 -0.87
N ALA A 189 4.46 -28.51 0.41
CA ALA A 189 4.99 -29.36 1.47
C ALA A 189 4.46 -30.78 1.26
N HIS A 190 5.34 -31.78 1.23
CA HIS A 190 4.96 -33.13 0.80
C HIS A 190 4.76 -34.09 1.97
N HIS A 191 3.61 -34.77 2.01
CA HIS A 191 3.30 -35.86 2.93
C HIS A 191 2.91 -37.14 2.15
N GLY A 192 3.83 -37.74 1.36
CA GLY A 192 3.52 -38.99 0.63
C GLY A 192 4.51 -39.42 -0.47
N GLN A 193 4.05 -40.15 -1.49
CA GLN A 193 4.82 -40.44 -2.72
C GLN A 193 4.77 -39.23 -3.68
N ALA A 194 5.91 -38.85 -4.25
CA ALA A 194 5.97 -37.71 -5.18
C ALA A 194 5.16 -37.99 -6.45
N GLU A 195 4.40 -37.00 -6.94
CA GLU A 195 3.80 -37.06 -8.27
C GLU A 195 4.90 -37.21 -9.35
N ALA A 196 4.53 -37.73 -10.51
CA ALA A 196 5.48 -38.01 -11.59
C ALA A 196 6.21 -36.73 -12.03
N GLU A 197 7.54 -36.77 -12.07
CA GLU A 197 8.35 -35.64 -12.55
C GLU A 197 7.89 -35.23 -13.96
N SER A 198 7.55 -33.95 -14.11
CA SER A 198 7.15 -33.36 -15.39
C SER A 198 8.18 -32.33 -15.85
N SER A 199 8.00 -31.76 -17.04
CA SER A 199 8.87 -30.69 -17.54
C SER A 199 8.82 -29.42 -16.68
N HIS A 200 7.76 -29.26 -15.87
CA HIS A 200 7.49 -28.06 -15.06
C HIS A 200 7.35 -28.35 -13.56
N ALA A 201 7.20 -29.61 -13.15
CA ALA A 201 7.15 -30.04 -11.75
C ALA A 201 8.33 -30.96 -11.42
N PHE A 202 8.94 -30.78 -10.25
CA PHE A 202 10.05 -31.60 -9.79
C PHE A 202 10.06 -31.75 -8.27
N ALA A 203 10.54 -32.90 -7.79
CA ALA A 203 10.72 -33.15 -6.37
C ALA A 203 12.00 -32.44 -5.85
N VAL A 204 11.84 -31.67 -4.78
CA VAL A 204 12.96 -31.12 -4.00
C VAL A 204 13.37 -32.17 -2.98
N ARG A 205 14.62 -32.63 -3.07
CA ARG A 205 15.13 -33.73 -2.24
C ARG A 205 16.14 -33.23 -1.23
N SER A 206 16.20 -33.90 -0.08
CA SER A 206 17.28 -33.74 0.89
C SER A 206 18.60 -34.28 0.31
N PRO A 207 19.75 -33.91 0.91
CA PRO A 207 21.04 -34.54 0.58
C PRO A 207 21.01 -36.07 0.70
N ASP A 208 20.16 -36.60 1.59
CA ASP A 208 19.99 -38.03 1.85
C ASP A 208 18.94 -38.69 0.92
N GLY A 209 18.42 -37.95 -0.07
CA GLY A 209 17.50 -38.45 -1.11
C GLY A 209 16.01 -38.42 -0.75
N GLN A 210 15.64 -38.02 0.46
CA GLN A 210 14.25 -37.92 0.92
C GLN A 210 13.53 -36.74 0.24
N VAL A 211 12.26 -36.91 -0.12
CA VAL A 211 11.47 -35.81 -0.72
C VAL A 211 11.04 -34.85 0.39
N LEU A 212 11.43 -33.59 0.26
CA LEU A 212 11.09 -32.53 1.21
C LEU A 212 9.85 -31.75 0.76
N ALA A 213 9.76 -31.48 -0.54
CA ALA A 213 8.70 -30.71 -1.14
C ALA A 213 8.58 -31.02 -2.63
N GLU A 214 7.45 -30.66 -3.23
CA GLU A 214 7.27 -30.64 -4.68
C GLU A 214 7.29 -29.19 -5.16
N ALA A 215 8.02 -28.90 -6.23
CA ALA A 215 8.11 -27.57 -6.81
C ALA A 215 7.58 -27.55 -8.23
N GLU A 216 6.69 -26.61 -8.53
CA GLU A 216 6.04 -26.41 -9.82
C GLU A 216 6.35 -25.00 -10.37
N VAL A 217 6.82 -24.95 -11.61
CA VAL A 217 7.09 -23.73 -12.36
C VAL A 217 5.99 -23.50 -13.38
N SER A 218 5.16 -22.48 -13.16
CA SER A 218 4.05 -22.18 -14.09
C SER A 218 4.56 -21.69 -15.45
N PRO A 219 4.17 -22.33 -16.58
CA PRO A 219 4.50 -21.86 -17.93
C PRO A 219 3.96 -20.45 -18.20
N ALA A 220 2.77 -20.14 -17.67
CA ALA A 220 2.15 -18.82 -17.83
C ALA A 220 2.97 -17.72 -17.14
N ARG A 221 3.48 -17.98 -15.93
CA ARG A 221 4.37 -17.04 -15.20
C ARG A 221 5.70 -16.84 -15.93
N LEU A 222 6.27 -17.89 -16.53
CA LEU A 222 7.49 -17.79 -17.35
C LEU A 222 7.25 -16.93 -18.60
N ALA A 223 6.15 -17.16 -19.31
CA ALA A 223 5.77 -16.36 -20.47
C ALA A 223 5.53 -14.89 -20.10
N GLU A 224 4.85 -14.64 -18.99
CA GLU A 224 4.62 -13.28 -18.46
C GLU A 224 5.95 -12.60 -18.08
N ALA A 225 6.88 -13.32 -17.44
CA ALA A 225 8.20 -12.79 -17.10
C ALA A 225 9.01 -12.41 -18.33
N ARG A 226 9.00 -13.24 -19.40
CA ARG A 226 9.62 -12.89 -20.70
C ARG A 226 8.94 -11.69 -21.34
N GLN A 227 7.61 -11.64 -21.37
CA GLN A 227 6.87 -10.50 -21.92
C GLN A 227 7.19 -9.21 -21.17
N ARG A 228 7.26 -9.25 -19.84
CA ARG A 228 7.67 -8.12 -19.00
C ARG A 228 9.09 -7.68 -19.31
N PHE A 229 10.02 -8.61 -19.51
CA PHE A 229 11.39 -8.31 -19.92
C PHE A 229 11.45 -7.62 -21.29
N HIS A 230 10.69 -8.11 -22.29
CA HIS A 230 10.61 -7.46 -23.59
C HIS A 230 9.97 -6.07 -23.52
N ALA A 231 8.93 -5.91 -22.70
CA ALA A 231 8.30 -4.62 -22.48
C ALA A 231 9.28 -3.61 -21.86
N LEU A 232 10.06 -4.01 -20.84
CA LEU A 232 11.10 -3.19 -20.24
C LEU A 232 12.20 -2.83 -21.25
N THR A 233 12.60 -3.79 -22.11
CA THR A 233 13.58 -3.55 -23.18
C THR A 233 13.06 -2.51 -24.17
N ARG A 234 11.79 -2.61 -24.60
CA ARG A 234 11.15 -1.59 -25.43
C ARG A 234 11.14 -0.23 -24.72
N ALA A 235 10.80 -0.18 -23.43
CA ALA A 235 10.82 1.06 -22.66
C ALA A 235 12.22 1.71 -22.62
N TRP A 236 13.29 0.92 -22.47
CA TRP A 236 14.67 1.42 -22.55
C TRP A 236 15.03 1.97 -23.93
N LEU A 237 14.62 1.30 -25.01
CA LEU A 237 14.82 1.81 -26.37
C LEU A 237 14.06 3.13 -26.60
N LEU A 238 12.83 3.22 -26.11
CA LEU A 238 12.07 4.48 -26.14
C LEU A 238 12.71 5.56 -25.27
N ALA A 239 13.32 5.22 -24.13
CA ALA A 239 14.07 6.15 -23.30
C ALA A 239 15.30 6.72 -24.04
N VAL A 240 16.03 5.89 -24.80
CA VAL A 240 17.10 6.36 -25.69
C VAL A 240 16.55 7.34 -26.73
N LEU A 241 15.42 7.02 -27.36
CA LEU A 241 14.76 7.92 -28.31
C LEU A 241 14.37 9.26 -27.67
N ILE A 242 13.78 9.24 -26.47
CA ILE A 242 13.46 10.46 -25.70
C ILE A 242 14.72 11.28 -25.44
N GLY A 243 15.80 10.65 -24.98
CA GLY A 243 17.08 11.32 -24.75
C GLY A 243 17.62 11.98 -26.02
N THR A 244 17.52 11.32 -27.17
CA THR A 244 17.95 11.89 -28.46
C THR A 244 17.10 13.08 -28.90
N LEU A 245 15.79 13.04 -28.68
CA LEU A 245 14.88 14.15 -28.96
C LEU A 245 15.17 15.36 -28.07
N LEU A 246 15.46 15.15 -26.79
CA LEU A 246 15.82 16.22 -25.85
C LEU A 246 17.19 16.85 -26.19
N LEU A 247 18.18 16.03 -26.56
CA LEU A 247 19.48 16.54 -27.03
C LEU A 247 19.35 17.32 -28.34
N ALA A 248 18.51 16.85 -29.27
CA ALA A 248 18.18 17.58 -30.49
C ALA A 248 17.50 18.92 -30.17
N ALA A 249 16.56 18.96 -29.23
CA ALA A 249 15.94 20.20 -28.77
C ALA A 249 16.98 21.18 -28.20
N GLY A 250 17.94 20.70 -27.41
CA GLY A 250 19.06 21.51 -26.91
C GLY A 250 19.92 22.13 -28.01
N LEU A 251 20.23 21.36 -29.06
CA LEU A 251 20.98 21.86 -30.21
C LEU A 251 20.18 22.90 -31.02
N ILE A 252 18.88 22.65 -31.24
CA ILE A 252 17.99 23.60 -31.93
C ILE A 252 17.84 24.88 -31.11
N LEU A 253 17.82 24.79 -29.77
CA LEU A 253 17.83 25.97 -28.89
C LEU A 253 19.09 26.81 -29.07
N GLU A 254 20.26 26.19 -29.28
CA GLU A 254 21.50 26.91 -29.54
C GLU A 254 21.48 27.63 -30.91
N LEU A 255 20.93 26.97 -31.93
CA LEU A 255 20.68 27.60 -33.24
C LEU A 255 19.68 28.76 -33.11
N ARG A 256 18.62 28.58 -32.32
CA ARG A 256 17.62 29.61 -32.03
C ARG A 256 18.23 30.82 -31.33
N ARG A 257 19.23 30.63 -30.46
CA ARG A 257 19.90 31.74 -29.75
C ARG A 257 20.62 32.69 -30.71
N HIS A 258 21.19 32.13 -31.78
CA HIS A 258 21.94 32.86 -32.82
C HIS A 258 21.07 33.34 -33.99
N ALA A 259 19.79 32.96 -34.03
CA ALA A 259 18.89 33.33 -35.11
C ALA A 259 18.54 34.84 -35.08
N THR A 260 19.00 35.58 -36.08
CA THR A 260 18.70 37.01 -36.26
C THR A 260 17.51 37.26 -37.19
N ARG A 261 17.18 36.29 -38.06
CA ARG A 261 16.06 36.37 -39.02
C ARG A 261 14.78 35.79 -38.41
N GLY A 262 13.68 36.52 -38.53
CA GLY A 262 12.34 36.11 -38.10
C GLY A 262 11.94 34.69 -38.48
N PRO A 263 11.97 34.28 -39.77
CA PRO A 263 11.53 32.93 -40.17
C PRO A 263 12.39 31.82 -39.56
N VAL A 264 13.70 32.03 -39.43
CA VAL A 264 14.62 31.05 -38.80
C VAL A 264 14.31 30.90 -37.31
N PHE A 265 14.00 32.00 -36.62
CA PHE A 265 13.58 31.98 -35.22
C PHE A 265 12.26 31.23 -35.03
N PHE A 266 11.27 31.45 -35.91
CA PHE A 266 10.01 30.71 -35.87
C PHE A 266 10.23 29.21 -36.13
N LEU A 267 10.96 28.86 -37.19
CA LEU A 267 11.23 27.46 -37.54
C LEU A 267 11.95 26.71 -36.40
N THR A 268 12.97 27.34 -35.80
CA THR A 268 13.71 26.74 -34.68
C THR A 268 12.86 26.65 -33.40
N THR A 269 12.02 27.65 -33.11
CA THR A 269 11.07 27.59 -31.98
C THR A 269 10.06 26.46 -32.17
N SER A 270 9.48 26.32 -33.37
CA SER A 270 8.58 25.22 -33.71
C SER A 270 9.27 23.86 -33.67
N GLY A 271 10.54 23.78 -34.11
CA GLY A 271 11.36 22.57 -34.02
C GLY A 271 11.59 22.11 -32.58
N VAL A 272 11.92 23.04 -31.67
CA VAL A 272 12.04 22.74 -30.23
C VAL A 272 10.71 22.23 -29.68
N LEU A 273 9.60 22.91 -29.99
CA LEU A 273 8.28 22.51 -29.52
C LEU A 273 7.89 21.11 -30.04
N ALA A 274 8.15 20.82 -31.31
CA ALA A 274 7.91 19.52 -31.92
C ALA A 274 8.74 18.42 -31.24
N CYS A 275 10.02 18.67 -30.96
CA CYS A 275 10.86 17.71 -30.22
C CYS A 275 10.33 17.44 -28.80
N LEU A 276 9.89 18.48 -28.07
CA LEU A 276 9.34 18.33 -26.72
C LEU A 276 8.01 17.55 -26.73
N LEU A 277 7.11 17.85 -27.69
CA LEU A 277 5.84 17.13 -27.84
C LEU A 277 6.05 15.68 -28.27
N ALA A 278 6.97 15.43 -29.21
CA ALA A 278 7.34 14.08 -29.61
C ALA A 278 7.92 13.29 -28.43
N ALA A 279 8.85 13.88 -27.67
CA ALA A 279 9.41 13.27 -26.47
C ALA A 279 8.31 12.94 -25.45
N ARG A 280 7.32 13.82 -25.26
CA ARG A 280 6.18 13.57 -24.37
C ARG A 280 5.30 12.42 -24.85
N LEU A 281 5.02 12.32 -26.15
CA LEU A 281 4.22 11.24 -26.73
C LEU A 281 4.93 9.88 -26.59
N VAL A 282 6.23 9.85 -26.89
CA VAL A 282 7.06 8.66 -26.70
C VAL A 282 7.17 8.28 -25.22
N PHE A 283 7.24 9.26 -24.32
CA PHE A 283 7.24 8.98 -22.88
C PHE A 283 5.94 8.31 -22.43
N SER A 284 4.76 8.73 -22.91
CA SER A 284 3.50 8.07 -22.54
C SER A 284 3.46 6.59 -22.93
N THR A 285 3.99 6.23 -24.11
CA THR A 285 4.01 4.84 -24.55
C THR A 285 5.02 4.01 -23.76
N ALA A 286 6.17 4.59 -23.40
CA ALA A 286 7.17 3.94 -22.55
C ALA A 286 6.69 3.76 -21.10
N ALA A 287 6.04 4.78 -20.54
CA ALA A 287 5.60 4.80 -19.16
C ALA A 287 4.53 3.74 -18.87
N ALA A 288 3.69 3.38 -19.85
CA ALA A 288 2.66 2.35 -19.70
C ALA A 288 3.21 1.00 -19.19
N VAL A 289 4.48 0.69 -19.45
CA VAL A 289 5.14 -0.55 -18.99
C VAL A 289 5.52 -0.49 -17.50
N LEU A 290 5.78 0.71 -16.98
CA LEU A 290 6.25 0.96 -15.61
C LEU A 290 5.13 1.41 -14.67
N GLN A 291 3.93 1.62 -15.21
CA GLN A 291 2.78 2.06 -14.44
C GLN A 291 2.32 0.95 -13.50
N SER A 292 2.40 1.24 -12.21
CA SER A 292 1.62 0.59 -11.18
C SER A 292 0.53 1.57 -10.73
N PRO A 293 -0.55 1.12 -10.07
CA PRO A 293 -1.59 2.01 -9.57
C PRO A 293 -1.04 3.16 -8.71
N SER A 294 0.04 2.92 -7.96
CA SER A 294 0.71 3.94 -7.14
C SER A 294 1.56 4.90 -7.97
N THR A 295 2.33 4.41 -8.95
CA THR A 295 3.28 5.25 -9.71
C THR A 295 2.67 6.00 -10.90
N ALA A 296 1.47 5.61 -11.34
CA ALA A 296 0.84 6.18 -12.54
C ALA A 296 0.68 7.71 -12.47
N LEU A 297 0.21 8.24 -11.34
CA LEU A 297 -0.02 9.67 -11.17
C LEU A 297 1.29 10.48 -11.29
N ALA A 298 2.37 10.02 -10.64
CA ALA A 298 3.67 10.68 -10.71
C ALA A 298 4.26 10.65 -12.13
N LEU A 299 4.18 9.49 -12.79
CA LEU A 299 4.67 9.30 -14.15
C LEU A 299 3.89 10.12 -15.19
N GLU A 300 2.63 10.45 -14.95
CA GLU A 300 1.88 11.37 -15.82
C GLU A 300 2.15 12.84 -15.50
N LEU A 301 2.19 13.19 -14.21
CA LEU A 301 2.23 14.59 -13.77
C LEU A 301 3.58 15.26 -14.05
N ILE A 302 4.70 14.59 -13.74
CA ILE A 302 6.05 15.15 -13.93
C ILE A 302 6.32 15.56 -15.38
N PRO A 303 6.17 14.69 -16.40
CA PRO A 303 6.46 15.07 -17.78
C PRO A 303 5.47 16.11 -18.33
N ASN A 304 4.20 16.10 -17.87
CA ASN A 304 3.24 17.16 -18.20
C ASN A 304 3.69 18.51 -17.64
N ALA A 305 4.07 18.54 -16.36
CA ALA A 305 4.53 19.74 -15.69
C ALA A 305 5.83 20.28 -16.30
N LEU A 306 6.78 19.41 -16.64
CA LEU A 306 8.02 19.76 -17.33
C LEU A 306 7.74 20.33 -18.74
N LEU A 307 6.82 19.72 -19.50
CA LEU A 307 6.44 20.23 -20.81
C LEU A 307 5.82 21.61 -20.70
N VAL A 308 4.86 21.81 -19.78
CA VAL A 308 4.23 23.12 -19.53
C VAL A 308 5.28 24.14 -19.12
N ALA A 309 6.15 23.82 -18.16
CA ALA A 309 7.24 24.69 -17.72
C ALA A 309 8.19 25.05 -18.87
N ALA A 310 8.56 24.09 -19.73
CA ALA A 310 9.42 24.33 -20.89
C ALA A 310 8.76 25.22 -21.94
N VAL A 311 7.47 25.03 -22.22
CA VAL A 311 6.69 25.87 -23.14
C VAL A 311 6.57 27.30 -22.60
N VAL A 312 6.27 27.45 -21.31
CA VAL A 312 6.17 28.75 -20.65
C VAL A 312 7.52 29.46 -20.60
N TRP A 313 8.60 28.72 -20.33
CA TRP A 313 9.96 29.24 -20.39
C TRP A 313 10.33 29.73 -21.78
N LEU A 314 10.02 28.94 -22.82
CA LEU A 314 10.23 29.32 -24.21
C LEU A 314 9.43 30.58 -24.55
N ALA A 315 8.17 30.67 -24.10
CA ALA A 315 7.36 31.87 -24.27
C ALA A 315 7.98 33.08 -23.57
N LEU A 316 8.40 32.98 -22.31
CA LEU A 316 9.07 34.06 -21.58
C LEU A 316 10.34 34.56 -22.30
N ASP A 317 11.19 33.65 -22.79
CA ASP A 317 12.39 34.02 -23.56
C ASP A 317 12.01 34.70 -24.89
N THR A 318 10.97 34.24 -25.60
CA THR A 318 10.46 34.95 -26.80
C THR A 318 9.99 36.36 -26.45
N LEU A 319 9.25 36.54 -25.34
CA LEU A 319 8.77 37.85 -24.90
C LEU A 319 9.93 38.78 -24.58
N GLU A 320 10.95 38.30 -23.86
CA GLU A 320 12.11 39.11 -23.47
C GLU A 320 12.97 39.52 -24.68
N ARG A 321 13.23 38.59 -25.60
CA ARG A 321 13.94 38.89 -26.86
C ARG A 321 13.22 39.95 -27.69
N GLN A 322 11.89 39.82 -27.84
CA GLN A 322 11.11 40.82 -28.55
C GLN A 322 11.13 42.19 -27.88
N ARG A 323 11.22 42.27 -26.55
CA ARG A 323 11.34 43.56 -25.83
C ARG A 323 12.67 44.27 -26.08
N VAL A 324 13.76 43.52 -26.24
CA VAL A 324 15.11 44.06 -26.41
C VAL A 324 15.42 44.36 -27.88
N ALA A 325 15.01 43.49 -28.80
CA ALA A 325 15.41 43.55 -30.20
C ALA A 325 14.42 44.28 -31.14
N ALA A 326 13.17 44.53 -30.72
CA ALA A 326 12.19 45.12 -31.64
C ALA A 326 12.48 46.61 -31.93
N PRO A 327 12.39 47.04 -33.21
CA PRO A 327 12.42 48.47 -33.56
C PRO A 327 11.28 49.19 -32.82
N ARG A 328 11.47 50.50 -32.52
CA ARG A 328 10.51 51.33 -31.76
C ARG A 328 9.08 51.13 -32.30
N ARG A 329 8.28 50.30 -31.62
CA ARG A 329 6.92 49.94 -32.05
C ARG A 329 6.03 51.17 -32.04
N ARG A 330 5.08 51.23 -32.98
CA ARG A 330 4.15 52.35 -33.16
C ARG A 330 3.42 52.62 -31.84
N LEU A 331 3.40 53.88 -31.41
CA LEU A 331 2.54 54.31 -30.32
C LEU A 331 1.09 53.99 -30.74
N ALA A 332 0.30 53.41 -29.83
CA ALA A 332 -1.12 53.29 -30.11
C ALA A 332 -1.68 54.71 -30.29
N LEU A 333 -2.06 55.07 -31.52
CA LEU A 333 -2.77 56.31 -31.81
C LEU A 333 -4.07 56.28 -30.99
N LEU A 334 -4.22 57.23 -30.08
CA LEU A 334 -5.40 57.39 -29.22
C LEU A 334 -6.59 57.88 -30.05
N ASN A 335 -7.15 57.01 -30.89
CA ASN A 335 -8.49 57.17 -31.43
C ASN A 335 -9.44 56.15 -30.78
N THR A 336 -10.75 56.39 -30.88
CA THR A 336 -11.79 55.49 -30.34
C THR A 336 -11.60 54.05 -30.82
N ALA A 337 -11.32 53.86 -32.11
CA ALA A 337 -11.03 52.55 -32.71
C ALA A 337 -9.75 51.87 -32.17
N GLY A 338 -8.78 52.63 -31.67
CA GLY A 338 -7.56 52.13 -31.04
C GLY A 338 -7.81 51.70 -29.60
N ALA A 339 -8.60 52.50 -28.86
CA ALA A 339 -9.03 52.18 -27.51
C ALA A 339 -9.93 50.93 -27.46
N THR A 340 -10.86 50.78 -28.40
CA THR A 340 -11.71 49.57 -28.49
C THR A 340 -10.92 48.32 -28.82
N ARG A 341 -9.97 48.38 -29.77
CA ARG A 341 -9.07 47.25 -30.08
C ARG A 341 -8.20 46.86 -28.89
N LEU A 342 -7.69 47.85 -28.14
CA LEU A 342 -6.93 47.60 -26.91
C LEU A 342 -7.80 46.94 -25.84
N ALA A 343 -9.01 47.46 -25.61
CA ALA A 343 -9.97 46.89 -24.66
C ALA A 343 -10.33 45.45 -25.03
N LEU A 344 -10.68 45.17 -26.29
CA LEU A 344 -10.97 43.81 -26.76
C LEU A 344 -9.78 42.86 -26.60
N ALA A 345 -8.55 43.32 -26.85
CA ALA A 345 -7.36 42.51 -26.64
C ALA A 345 -7.18 42.14 -25.16
N TYR A 346 -7.42 43.08 -24.23
CA TYR A 346 -7.34 42.80 -22.79
C TYR A 346 -8.52 41.98 -22.26
N VAL A 347 -9.73 42.14 -22.82
CA VAL A 347 -10.86 41.22 -22.57
C VAL A 347 -10.46 39.80 -22.97
N GLY A 348 -9.88 39.61 -24.16
CA GLY A 348 -9.41 38.30 -24.64
C GLY A 348 -8.32 37.69 -23.76
N THR A 349 -7.35 38.48 -23.27
CA THR A 349 -6.35 37.96 -22.33
C THR A 349 -6.92 37.64 -20.95
N GLY A 350 -7.88 38.42 -20.47
CA GLY A 350 -8.63 38.12 -19.24
C GLY A 350 -9.37 36.79 -19.36
N ALA A 351 -10.06 36.58 -20.47
CA ALA A 351 -10.77 35.34 -20.78
C ALA A 351 -9.83 34.13 -20.89
N LEU A 352 -8.71 34.26 -21.61
CA LEU A 352 -7.68 33.20 -21.69
C LEU A 352 -7.07 32.87 -20.32
N THR A 353 -6.81 33.90 -19.50
CA THR A 353 -6.28 33.70 -18.14
C THR A 353 -7.28 32.96 -17.27
N ALA A 354 -8.57 33.32 -17.33
CA ALA A 354 -9.64 32.61 -16.65
C ALA A 354 -9.72 31.14 -17.11
N GLY A 355 -9.65 30.88 -18.42
CA GLY A 355 -9.65 29.53 -18.97
C GLY A 355 -8.48 28.68 -18.50
N ILE A 356 -7.25 29.24 -18.47
CA ILE A 356 -6.07 28.54 -17.97
C ILE A 356 -6.22 28.17 -16.49
N LEU A 357 -6.65 29.12 -15.65
CA LEU A 357 -6.85 28.86 -14.22
C LEU A 357 -8.00 27.87 -13.99
N TRP A 358 -9.08 27.97 -14.76
CA TRP A 358 -10.19 27.04 -14.69
C TRP A 358 -9.79 25.60 -15.01
N GLU A 359 -9.10 25.38 -16.13
CA GLU A 359 -8.60 24.04 -16.49
C GLU A 359 -7.60 23.52 -15.46
N TYR A 360 -6.79 24.40 -14.88
CA TYR A 360 -5.90 24.01 -13.80
C TYR A 360 -6.64 23.52 -12.55
N GLU A 361 -7.71 24.20 -12.13
CA GLU A 361 -8.55 23.75 -11.02
C GLU A 361 -9.16 22.36 -11.29
N ARG A 362 -9.60 22.08 -12.53
CA ARG A 362 -10.09 20.75 -12.92
C ARG A 362 -9.01 19.68 -12.86
N ILE A 363 -7.79 20.01 -13.30
CA ILE A 363 -6.64 19.11 -13.19
C ILE A 363 -6.38 18.81 -11.71
N LEU A 364 -6.37 19.82 -10.85
CA LEU A 364 -6.10 19.67 -9.42
C LEU A 364 -7.16 18.79 -8.73
N GLU A 365 -8.44 19.01 -9.03
CA GLU A 365 -9.56 18.15 -8.58
C GLU A 365 -9.37 16.69 -9.02
N SER A 366 -9.00 16.48 -10.29
CA SER A 366 -8.75 15.13 -10.81
C SER A 366 -7.53 14.46 -10.19
N VAL A 367 -6.51 15.24 -9.81
CA VAL A 367 -5.29 14.74 -9.15
C VAL A 367 -5.62 14.37 -7.71
N SER A 368 -6.37 15.20 -6.98
CA SER A 368 -6.80 14.85 -5.62
C SER A 368 -7.72 13.63 -5.58
N ALA A 369 -8.63 13.50 -6.54
CA ALA A 369 -9.57 12.39 -6.59
C ALA A 369 -8.92 11.04 -6.95
N ARG A 370 -7.83 11.07 -7.74
CA ARG A 370 -7.09 9.86 -8.15
C ARG A 370 -5.89 9.55 -7.25
N SER A 371 -5.49 10.49 -6.40
CA SER A 371 -4.33 10.32 -5.52
C SER A 371 -4.68 9.42 -4.35
N THR A 372 -3.94 8.33 -4.20
CA THR A 372 -3.90 7.59 -2.94
C THR A 372 -2.97 8.23 -1.91
N LEU A 373 -2.28 9.33 -2.25
CA LEU A 373 -1.37 10.05 -1.36
C LEU A 373 -2.04 11.28 -0.76
N ASP A 374 -1.75 11.56 0.51
CA ASP A 374 -2.14 12.82 1.15
C ASP A 374 -1.26 13.97 0.66
N LEU A 375 -1.82 14.80 -0.22
CA LEU A 375 -1.15 15.96 -0.82
C LEU A 375 -0.76 17.04 0.20
N LEU A 376 -1.39 17.05 1.38
CA LEU A 376 -1.10 18.01 2.45
C LEU A 376 -0.10 17.47 3.48
N HIS A 377 0.37 16.23 3.30
CA HIS A 377 1.35 15.64 4.18
C HIS A 377 2.78 16.02 3.75
N PHE A 378 3.33 17.05 4.42
CA PHE A 378 4.65 17.60 4.10
C PHE A 378 5.84 16.83 4.70
N SER A 379 5.61 15.73 5.43
CA SER A 379 6.72 14.92 5.94
C SER A 379 7.51 14.30 4.79
N LEU A 380 8.83 14.41 4.86
CA LEU A 380 9.74 13.72 3.96
C LEU A 380 9.99 12.27 4.39
N HIS A 381 9.62 11.91 5.63
CA HIS A 381 9.80 10.56 6.15
C HIS A 381 8.49 9.75 6.00
N PRO A 382 8.57 8.48 5.58
CA PRO A 382 9.69 7.84 4.89
C PRO A 382 9.84 8.42 3.48
N VAL A 383 11.06 8.42 2.94
CA VAL A 383 11.33 8.95 1.60
C VAL A 383 10.69 8.03 0.56
N ASP A 384 9.63 8.51 -0.10
CA ASP A 384 8.92 7.80 -1.16
C ASP A 384 9.10 8.56 -2.49
N ALA A 385 9.68 7.88 -3.49
CA ALA A 385 9.92 8.45 -4.81
C ALA A 385 8.63 8.88 -5.52
N THR A 386 7.52 8.18 -5.29
CA THR A 386 6.21 8.50 -5.86
C THR A 386 5.68 9.80 -5.29
N ARG A 387 5.73 9.94 -3.95
CA ARG A 387 5.27 11.15 -3.24
C ARG A 387 6.10 12.37 -3.62
N LEU A 388 7.43 12.22 -3.64
CA LEU A 388 8.33 13.27 -4.12
C LEU A 388 8.06 13.62 -5.59
N GLY A 389 7.78 12.63 -6.42
CA GLY A 389 7.44 12.82 -7.82
C GLY A 389 6.17 13.64 -8.02
N VAL A 390 5.10 13.32 -7.28
CA VAL A 390 3.84 14.08 -7.32
C VAL A 390 4.05 15.51 -6.80
N ALA A 391 4.73 15.68 -5.66
CA ALA A 391 5.01 17.01 -5.10
C ALA A 391 5.83 17.88 -6.05
N PHE A 392 6.88 17.33 -6.65
CA PHE A 392 7.71 18.03 -7.64
C PHE A 392 6.94 18.35 -8.93
N GLY A 393 6.12 17.41 -9.40
CA GLY A 393 5.23 17.61 -10.54
C GLY A 393 4.22 18.74 -10.29
N LEU A 394 3.58 18.76 -9.12
CA LEU A 394 2.67 19.84 -8.71
C LEU A 394 3.39 21.18 -8.62
N LEU A 395 4.57 21.24 -7.97
CA LEU A 395 5.39 22.45 -7.88
C LEU A 395 5.69 23.07 -9.24
N LEU A 396 6.14 22.24 -10.20
CA LEU A 396 6.42 22.68 -11.57
C LEU A 396 5.15 23.12 -12.30
N LEU A 397 4.04 22.41 -12.09
CA LEU A 397 2.76 22.75 -12.73
C LEU A 397 2.21 24.08 -12.18
N HIS A 398 2.26 24.31 -10.87
CA HIS A 398 1.90 25.58 -10.23
C HIS A 398 2.67 26.74 -10.86
N ALA A 399 3.99 26.59 -10.97
CA ALA A 399 4.84 27.59 -11.60
C ALA A 399 4.48 27.79 -13.07
N GLY A 400 4.34 26.71 -13.85
CA GLY A 400 3.96 26.75 -15.25
C GLY A 400 2.65 27.51 -15.49
N VAL A 401 1.62 27.23 -14.69
CA VAL A 401 0.29 27.86 -14.83
C VAL A 401 0.33 29.35 -14.48
N ILE A 402 0.91 29.73 -13.34
CA ILE A 402 0.95 31.15 -12.92
C ILE A 402 1.82 31.98 -13.87
N TRP A 403 2.98 31.47 -14.28
CA TRP A 403 3.84 32.16 -15.24
C TRP A 403 3.26 32.14 -16.66
N GLY A 404 2.55 31.09 -17.06
CA GLY A 404 1.84 31.01 -18.33
C GLY A 404 0.72 32.05 -18.42
N ALA A 405 -0.09 32.18 -17.37
CA ALA A 405 -1.06 33.27 -17.25
C ALA A 405 -0.38 34.65 -17.28
N ALA A 406 0.74 34.82 -16.58
CA ALA A 406 1.50 36.07 -16.61
C ALA A 406 2.04 36.41 -18.02
N VAL A 407 2.47 35.41 -18.80
CA VAL A 407 2.86 35.55 -20.21
C VAL A 407 1.69 36.08 -21.03
N VAL A 408 0.51 35.44 -20.93
CA VAL A 408 -0.72 35.83 -21.66
C VAL A 408 -1.09 37.28 -21.37
N LEU A 409 -1.08 37.69 -20.10
CA LEU A 409 -1.36 39.08 -19.69
C LEU A 409 -0.39 40.10 -20.31
N ARG A 410 0.82 39.68 -20.69
CA ARG A 410 1.85 40.55 -21.27
C ARG A 410 1.83 40.61 -22.80
N VAL A 411 1.19 39.66 -23.49
CA VAL A 411 1.18 39.60 -24.97
C VAL A 411 0.71 40.91 -25.63
N PRO A 412 -0.42 41.55 -25.23
CA PRO A 412 -0.89 42.78 -25.87
C PRO A 412 0.11 43.95 -25.73
N SER A 413 0.80 44.02 -24.59
CA SER A 413 1.81 45.05 -24.31
C SER A 413 3.07 44.92 -25.18
N LEU A 414 3.26 43.77 -25.83
CA LEU A 414 4.29 43.65 -26.86
C LEU A 414 3.81 44.27 -28.15
N LEU A 415 2.60 43.96 -28.61
CA LEU A 415 2.09 44.39 -29.91
C LEU A 415 1.95 45.92 -30.03
N TRP A 416 1.61 46.60 -28.94
CA TRP A 416 1.41 48.06 -28.91
C TRP A 416 2.18 48.76 -27.78
N ARG A 417 2.73 49.94 -28.08
CA ARG A 417 3.30 50.83 -27.04
C ARG A 417 2.19 51.71 -26.48
N VAL A 418 1.70 51.38 -25.29
CA VAL A 418 0.67 52.16 -24.58
C VAL A 418 1.35 53.30 -23.81
N PRO A 419 0.90 54.57 -23.96
CA PRO A 419 1.41 55.68 -23.16
C PRO A 419 1.11 55.47 -21.67
N ARG A 420 2.03 55.91 -20.80
CA ARG A 420 1.88 55.81 -19.33
C ARG A 420 0.91 56.86 -18.81
N SER A 421 -0.38 56.71 -19.13
CA SER A 421 -1.45 57.54 -18.59
C SER A 421 -2.32 56.71 -17.64
N ALA A 422 -2.75 57.32 -16.53
CA ALA A 422 -3.67 56.70 -15.58
C ALA A 422 -4.96 56.14 -16.22
N PRO A 423 -5.67 56.86 -17.12
CA PRO A 423 -6.92 56.35 -17.70
C PRO A 423 -6.71 55.13 -18.61
N LEU A 424 -5.62 55.06 -19.38
CA LEU A 424 -5.33 53.89 -20.20
C LEU A 424 -4.92 52.69 -19.35
N GLY A 425 -4.18 52.92 -18.26
CA GLY A 425 -3.90 51.88 -17.27
C GLY A 425 -5.19 51.29 -16.69
N ALA A 426 -6.11 52.15 -16.26
CA ALA A 426 -7.42 51.76 -15.75
C ALA A 426 -8.23 50.97 -16.80
N LEU A 427 -8.26 51.43 -18.06
CA LEU A 427 -8.94 50.73 -19.16
C LEU A 427 -8.40 49.30 -19.33
N THR A 428 -7.08 49.10 -19.34
CA THR A 428 -6.49 47.76 -19.50
C THR A 428 -6.85 46.81 -18.35
N VAL A 429 -6.83 47.31 -17.11
CA VAL A 429 -7.19 46.53 -15.93
C VAL A 429 -8.67 46.19 -15.94
N VAL A 430 -9.55 47.17 -16.16
CA VAL A 430 -11.01 46.98 -16.19
C VAL A 430 -11.40 46.03 -17.32
N SER A 431 -10.88 46.20 -18.53
CA SER A 431 -11.15 45.29 -19.66
C SER A 431 -10.68 43.86 -19.38
N CYS A 432 -9.51 43.69 -18.76
CA CYS A 432 -9.00 42.38 -18.39
C CYS A 432 -9.85 41.72 -17.30
N SER A 433 -10.19 42.45 -16.24
CA SER A 433 -11.07 41.97 -15.17
C SER A 433 -12.46 41.63 -15.70
N ALA A 434 -13.02 42.44 -16.60
CA ALA A 434 -14.32 42.16 -17.21
C ALA A 434 -14.31 40.85 -18.01
N GLY A 435 -13.28 40.64 -18.86
CA GLY A 435 -13.12 39.38 -19.59
C GLY A 435 -12.95 38.18 -18.68
N PHE A 436 -12.14 38.31 -17.63
CA PHE A 436 -11.92 37.26 -16.63
C PHE A 436 -13.23 36.87 -15.91
N VAL A 437 -13.94 37.86 -15.36
CA VAL A 437 -15.19 37.62 -14.61
C VAL A 437 -16.26 37.05 -15.51
N ALA A 438 -16.44 37.58 -16.72
CA ALA A 438 -17.43 37.07 -17.68
C ALA A 438 -17.17 35.59 -18.02
N THR A 439 -15.92 35.20 -18.26
CA THR A 439 -15.56 33.81 -18.54
C THR A 439 -15.77 32.90 -17.33
N ILE A 440 -15.40 33.31 -16.12
CA ILE A 440 -15.65 32.52 -14.89
C ILE A 440 -17.15 32.30 -14.66
N LEU A 441 -17.97 33.35 -14.84
CA LEU A 441 -19.42 33.24 -14.71
C LEU A 441 -20.04 32.33 -15.78
N ALA A 442 -19.58 32.43 -17.03
CA ALA A 442 -20.04 31.56 -18.11
C ALA A 442 -19.69 30.09 -17.85
N LEU A 443 -18.46 29.81 -17.42
CA LEU A 443 -18.00 28.45 -17.11
C LEU A 443 -18.77 27.85 -15.93
N ARG A 444 -19.01 28.63 -14.87
CA ARG A 444 -19.82 28.19 -13.72
C ARG A 444 -21.25 27.82 -14.08
N GLN A 445 -21.85 28.42 -15.10
CA GLN A 445 -23.17 28.03 -15.58
C GLN A 445 -23.14 26.76 -16.42
N ALA A 446 -22.02 26.48 -17.09
CA ALA A 446 -21.85 25.34 -17.97
C ALA A 446 -21.43 24.05 -17.25
N THR A 447 -20.93 24.14 -16.01
CA THR A 447 -20.39 22.98 -15.27
C THR A 447 -21.07 22.79 -13.92
N ALA A 448 -21.31 21.52 -13.55
CA ALA A 448 -21.86 21.17 -12.24
C ALA A 448 -20.84 21.35 -11.10
N THR A 449 -19.54 21.24 -11.39
CA THR A 449 -18.48 21.46 -10.39
C THR A 449 -18.14 22.94 -10.32
N ILE A 450 -18.20 23.47 -9.11
CA ILE A 450 -17.99 24.89 -8.84
C ILE A 450 -16.63 25.03 -8.14
N PRO A 451 -15.57 25.52 -8.83
CA PRO A 451 -14.30 25.73 -8.17
C PRO A 451 -14.42 26.82 -7.10
N PRO A 452 -13.60 26.74 -6.05
CA PRO A 452 -13.62 27.73 -4.99
C PRO A 452 -13.18 29.10 -5.56
N LEU A 453 -14.00 30.14 -5.35
CA LEU A 453 -13.77 31.47 -5.93
C LEU A 453 -12.52 32.15 -5.34
N LEU A 454 -12.34 32.00 -4.03
CA LEU A 454 -11.25 32.68 -3.31
C LEU A 454 -9.87 32.23 -3.84
N PRO A 455 -9.57 30.92 -3.98
CA PRO A 455 -8.32 30.47 -4.58
C PRO A 455 -8.10 30.89 -6.05
N VAL A 456 -9.14 30.91 -6.86
CA VAL A 456 -9.04 31.38 -8.26
C VAL A 456 -8.66 32.87 -8.31
N VAL A 457 -9.21 33.68 -7.39
CA VAL A 457 -8.87 35.10 -7.27
C VAL A 457 -7.44 35.29 -6.76
N THR A 458 -6.97 34.49 -5.79
CA THR A 458 -5.57 34.57 -5.32
C THR A 458 -4.59 34.18 -6.42
N ALA A 459 -4.90 33.15 -7.20
CA ALA A 459 -4.12 32.75 -8.37
C ALA A 459 -4.06 33.87 -9.43
N ALA A 460 -5.20 34.49 -9.75
CA ALA A 460 -5.26 35.60 -10.69
C ALA A 460 -4.44 36.83 -10.22
N ALA A 461 -4.53 37.16 -8.92
CA ALA A 461 -3.72 38.23 -8.32
C ALA A 461 -2.22 37.90 -8.39
N ALA A 462 -1.83 36.65 -8.13
CA ALA A 462 -0.45 36.19 -8.25
C ALA A 462 0.06 36.26 -9.71
N SER A 463 -0.75 35.87 -10.69
CA SER A 463 -0.42 36.02 -12.12
C SER A 463 -0.25 37.49 -12.53
N GLY A 464 -1.10 38.39 -12.01
CA GLY A 464 -0.97 39.83 -12.21
C GLY A 464 0.32 40.39 -11.61
N ALA A 465 0.65 40.00 -10.38
CA ALA A 465 1.91 40.37 -9.72
C ALA A 465 3.13 39.85 -10.49
N ALA A 466 3.11 38.59 -10.94
CA ALA A 466 4.14 38.00 -11.78
C ALA A 466 4.30 38.77 -13.10
N ALA A 467 3.21 39.13 -13.76
CA ALA A 467 3.24 39.94 -14.99
C ALA A 467 3.90 41.32 -14.77
N LEU A 468 3.65 41.95 -13.62
CA LEU A 468 4.30 43.21 -13.21
C LEU A 468 5.79 43.03 -12.93
N LEU A 469 6.21 41.93 -12.32
CA LEU A 469 7.61 41.59 -12.09
C LEU A 469 8.38 41.45 -13.41
N VAL A 470 7.82 40.72 -14.39
CA VAL A 470 8.40 40.62 -15.74
C VAL A 470 8.47 41.99 -16.42
N ALA A 471 7.52 42.90 -16.13
CA ALA A 471 7.54 44.26 -16.66
C ALA A 471 8.69 45.11 -16.08
N ARG A 472 9.13 44.82 -14.85
CA ARG A 472 10.10 45.61 -14.08
C ARG A 472 11.46 44.95 -13.91
N ALA A 473 11.78 43.87 -14.62
CA ALA A 473 12.99 43.03 -14.43
C ALA A 473 14.37 43.70 -14.68
N ARG A 474 14.46 45.02 -14.89
CA ARG A 474 15.74 45.75 -15.08
C ARG A 474 16.71 45.66 -13.89
N PRO A 475 16.28 45.69 -12.62
CA PRO A 475 17.18 45.60 -11.46
C PRO A 475 17.88 44.24 -11.33
N LEU A 476 17.20 43.15 -11.73
CA LEU A 476 17.72 41.77 -11.64
C LEU A 476 18.95 41.52 -12.54
N ARG A 477 19.16 42.34 -13.58
CA ARG A 477 20.35 42.26 -14.44
C ARG A 477 21.64 42.70 -13.75
N ARG A 478 21.53 43.49 -12.66
CA ARG A 478 22.66 43.96 -11.84
C ARG A 478 22.76 43.23 -10.50
N ALA A 479 21.95 42.20 -10.28
CA ALA A 479 21.91 41.46 -9.02
C ALA A 479 23.06 40.43 -8.93
N SER A 480 23.50 40.13 -7.70
CA SER A 480 24.50 39.09 -7.44
C SER A 480 24.00 37.71 -7.87
N GLN A 481 24.91 36.73 -8.03
CA GLN A 481 24.53 35.35 -8.36
C GLN A 481 23.56 34.75 -7.34
N ALA A 482 23.76 35.00 -6.05
CA ALA A 482 22.87 34.56 -4.98
C ALA A 482 21.47 35.17 -5.09
N ALA A 483 21.36 36.47 -5.40
CA ALA A 483 20.06 37.13 -5.58
C ALA A 483 19.31 36.61 -6.82
N ARG A 484 20.04 36.24 -7.88
CA ARG A 484 19.44 35.58 -9.05
C ARG A 484 18.91 34.19 -8.69
N LEU A 485 19.68 33.39 -7.96
CA LEU A 485 19.25 32.07 -7.51
C LEU A 485 18.05 32.16 -6.55
N GLY A 486 18.05 33.13 -5.64
CA GLY A 486 16.89 33.43 -4.78
C GLY A 486 15.65 33.85 -5.58
N ALA A 487 15.81 34.65 -6.63
CA ALA A 487 14.70 35.01 -7.52
C ALA A 487 14.13 33.81 -8.29
N TRP A 488 14.99 32.89 -8.73
CA TRP A 488 14.57 31.62 -9.35
C TRP A 488 13.81 30.72 -8.38
N LEU A 489 14.32 30.59 -7.16
CA LEU A 489 13.63 29.86 -6.10
C LEU A 489 12.27 30.49 -5.79
N ALA A 490 12.20 31.81 -5.66
CA ALA A 490 10.95 32.54 -5.45
C ALA A 490 9.97 32.37 -6.63
N ALA A 491 10.48 32.36 -7.87
CA ALA A 491 9.67 32.11 -9.06
C ALA A 491 9.07 30.69 -9.08
N LEU A 492 9.68 29.74 -8.38
CA LEU A 492 9.17 28.38 -8.24
C LEU A 492 8.21 28.24 -7.03
N LEU A 493 8.55 28.84 -5.88
CA LEU A 493 7.80 28.67 -4.63
C LEU A 493 6.56 29.58 -4.50
N LEU A 494 6.61 30.83 -4.96
CA LEU A 494 5.48 31.76 -4.84
C LEU A 494 4.20 31.26 -5.54
N PRO A 495 4.28 30.66 -6.74
CA PRO A 495 3.11 30.02 -7.37
C PRO A 495 2.50 28.90 -6.52
N ALA A 496 3.31 28.09 -5.86
CA ALA A 496 2.82 27.02 -4.98
C ALA A 496 2.10 27.59 -3.76
N LEU A 497 2.62 28.65 -3.15
CA LEU A 497 1.94 29.35 -2.04
C LEU A 497 0.62 29.97 -2.48
N ALA A 498 0.55 30.55 -3.69
CA ALA A 498 -0.66 31.15 -4.22
C ALA A 498 -1.78 30.12 -4.51
N LEU A 499 -1.40 28.89 -4.86
CA LEU A 499 -2.30 27.78 -5.21
C LEU A 499 -2.55 26.80 -4.06
N TYR A 500 -1.85 26.96 -2.93
CA TYR A 500 -2.09 26.17 -1.71
C TYR A 500 -3.55 26.19 -1.24
N PRO A 501 -4.28 27.33 -1.27
CA PRO A 501 -5.70 27.34 -0.91
C PRO A 501 -6.57 26.44 -1.80
N SER A 502 -6.30 26.35 -3.11
CA SER A 502 -7.01 25.45 -4.02
C SER A 502 -6.73 23.98 -3.65
N MET A 503 -5.45 23.64 -3.46
CA MET A 503 -5.03 22.28 -3.11
C MET A 503 -5.64 21.83 -1.77
N ASN A 504 -5.67 22.72 -0.78
CA ASN A 504 -6.29 22.45 0.51
C ASN A 504 -7.81 22.22 0.39
N ALA A 505 -8.51 23.04 -0.41
CA ALA A 505 -9.94 22.89 -0.63
C ALA A 505 -10.30 21.55 -1.28
N PHE A 506 -9.58 21.13 -2.33
CA PHE A 506 -9.83 19.86 -2.98
C PHE A 506 -9.41 18.65 -2.14
N ALA A 507 -8.28 18.73 -1.44
CA ALA A 507 -7.85 17.66 -0.53
C ALA A 507 -8.86 17.47 0.62
N ALA A 508 -9.39 18.56 1.18
CA ALA A 508 -10.43 18.50 2.20
C ALA A 508 -11.73 17.90 1.64
N ALA A 509 -12.21 18.36 0.48
CA ALA A 509 -13.41 17.84 -0.15
C ALA A 509 -13.30 16.33 -0.48
N ALA A 510 -12.14 15.89 -0.98
CA ALA A 510 -11.88 14.48 -1.26
C ALA A 510 -11.87 13.63 0.03
N LYS A 511 -11.31 14.16 1.14
CA LYS A 511 -11.34 13.48 2.44
C LYS A 511 -12.76 13.37 2.98
N GLU A 512 -13.55 14.45 2.89
CA GLU A 512 -14.96 14.45 3.31
C GLU A 512 -15.79 13.45 2.49
N GLN A 513 -15.57 13.38 1.18
CA GLN A 513 -16.22 12.41 0.31
C GLN A 513 -15.85 10.99 0.70
N LEU A 514 -14.57 10.69 0.93
CA LEU A 514 -14.11 9.36 1.37
C LEU A 514 -14.78 8.95 2.70
N VAL A 515 -14.83 9.87 3.66
CA VAL A 515 -15.51 9.61 4.94
C VAL A 515 -16.99 9.36 4.72
N ALA A 516 -17.67 10.15 3.88
CA ALA A 516 -19.09 10.02 3.64
C ALA A 516 -19.47 8.74 2.86
N THR A 517 -18.68 8.33 1.87
CA THR A 517 -19.02 7.22 0.96
C THR A 517 -18.47 5.89 1.41
N GLU A 518 -17.35 5.86 2.13
CA GLU A 518 -16.65 4.62 2.49
C GLU A 518 -16.58 4.40 4.01
N PHE A 519 -15.96 5.30 4.76
CA PHE A 519 -15.67 5.05 6.18
C PHE A 519 -16.92 5.11 7.08
N ALA A 520 -17.80 6.10 6.87
CA ALA A 520 -19.02 6.22 7.66
C ALA A 520 -19.98 5.03 7.44
N PRO A 521 -20.27 4.59 6.19
CA PRO A 521 -21.05 3.37 5.97
C PRO A 521 -20.44 2.13 6.63
N GLN A 522 -19.11 1.95 6.54
CA GLN A 522 -18.41 0.83 7.19
C GLN A 522 -18.58 0.84 8.71
N ALA A 523 -18.49 2.01 9.36
CA ALA A 523 -18.70 2.15 10.80
C ALA A 523 -20.17 1.90 11.21
N VAL A 524 -21.13 2.39 10.43
CA VAL A 524 -22.57 2.23 10.71
C VAL A 524 -23.05 0.80 10.50
N ARG A 525 -22.63 0.15 9.40
CA ARG A 525 -23.05 -1.20 9.02
C ARG A 525 -22.21 -2.31 9.64
N GLN A 526 -21.19 -2.00 10.43
CA GLN A 526 -20.26 -2.98 10.99
C GLN A 526 -20.94 -4.19 11.68
N ARG A 527 -22.02 -3.96 12.45
CA ARG A 527 -22.77 -5.06 13.09
C ARG A 527 -23.54 -5.89 12.08
N GLU A 528 -24.14 -5.25 11.08
CA GLU A 528 -24.85 -5.95 10.01
C GLU A 528 -23.85 -6.79 9.20
N ASP A 529 -22.73 -6.21 8.77
CA ASP A 529 -21.62 -6.92 8.12
C ASP A 529 -21.12 -8.11 8.94
N LEU A 530 -21.03 -7.96 10.27
CA LEU A 530 -20.64 -9.05 11.15
C LEU A 530 -21.67 -10.18 11.15
N GLN A 531 -22.96 -9.86 11.24
CA GLN A 531 -24.06 -10.81 11.33
C GLN A 531 -24.35 -11.51 10.00
N THR A 532 -24.38 -10.78 8.89
CA THR A 532 -24.87 -11.27 7.59
C THR A 532 -23.78 -11.74 6.66
N ARG A 533 -22.52 -11.32 6.88
CA ARG A 533 -21.40 -11.64 5.99
C ARG A 533 -20.27 -12.36 6.72
N ARG A 534 -19.61 -11.68 7.67
CA ARG A 534 -18.34 -12.16 8.23
C ARG A 534 -18.49 -13.45 9.04
N LEU A 535 -19.48 -13.51 9.93
CA LEU A 535 -19.73 -14.73 10.70
C LEU A 535 -20.18 -15.86 9.76
N PRO A 536 -21.21 -15.73 8.91
CA PRO A 536 -21.60 -16.78 7.97
C PRO A 536 -20.47 -17.32 7.08
N HIS A 537 -19.69 -16.44 6.43
CA HIS A 537 -18.58 -16.88 5.58
C HIS A 537 -17.46 -17.56 6.38
N SER A 538 -17.29 -17.19 7.65
CA SER A 538 -16.38 -17.91 8.56
C SER A 538 -16.89 -19.30 8.91
N LEU A 539 -18.20 -19.49 9.07
CA LEU A 539 -18.81 -20.81 9.28
C LEU A 539 -18.66 -21.68 8.01
N GLU A 540 -18.90 -21.11 6.83
CA GLU A 540 -18.66 -21.79 5.54
C GLU A 540 -17.19 -22.21 5.38
N SER A 541 -16.25 -21.35 5.77
CA SER A 541 -14.81 -21.65 5.74
C SER A 541 -14.44 -22.82 6.67
N ILE A 542 -15.08 -22.90 7.84
CA ILE A 542 -14.92 -24.03 8.77
C ILE A 542 -15.52 -25.31 8.17
N ASP A 543 -16.66 -25.20 7.51
CA ASP A 543 -17.33 -26.34 6.88
C ASP A 543 -16.60 -26.86 5.64
N ALA A 544 -15.77 -26.01 5.00
CA ALA A 544 -14.90 -26.37 3.89
C ALA A 544 -13.62 -27.11 4.31
N LEU A 545 -13.33 -27.21 5.62
CA LEU A 545 -12.21 -28.01 6.11
C LEU A 545 -12.35 -29.49 5.71
N PRO A 546 -11.25 -30.23 5.52
CA PRO A 546 -11.29 -31.64 5.18
C PRO A 546 -12.16 -32.44 6.16
N GLN A 547 -13.10 -33.24 5.65
CA GLN A 547 -13.97 -34.06 6.48
C GLN A 547 -13.29 -35.32 7.01
N GLU A 548 -12.27 -35.81 6.30
CA GLU A 548 -11.50 -37.01 6.62
C GLU A 548 -10.01 -36.76 6.36
N GLY A 549 -9.14 -37.43 7.14
CA GLY A 549 -7.70 -37.30 7.02
C GLY A 549 -7.05 -36.25 7.95
N PRO A 550 -5.73 -36.04 7.79
CA PRO A 550 -4.94 -35.13 8.61
C PRO A 550 -5.48 -33.70 8.56
N GLY A 551 -5.78 -33.10 9.71
CA GLY A 551 -6.31 -31.73 9.82
C GLY A 551 -7.83 -31.61 9.76
N SER A 552 -8.56 -32.74 9.78
CA SER A 552 -10.02 -32.74 9.89
C SER A 552 -10.49 -32.30 11.28
N LEU A 553 -11.68 -31.67 11.36
CA LEU A 553 -12.28 -31.27 12.63
C LEU A 553 -12.46 -32.44 13.62
N ALA A 554 -12.76 -33.64 13.10
CA ALA A 554 -12.92 -34.84 13.91
C ALA A 554 -11.61 -35.27 14.59
N GLU A 555 -10.49 -35.24 13.86
CA GLU A 555 -9.17 -35.57 14.40
C GLU A 555 -8.69 -34.57 15.46
N LEU A 556 -8.92 -33.27 15.24
CA LEU A 556 -8.54 -32.21 16.17
C LEU A 556 -9.18 -32.38 17.57
N VAL A 557 -10.32 -33.06 17.61
CA VAL A 557 -11.10 -33.26 18.84
C VAL A 557 -10.94 -34.66 19.42
N THR A 558 -10.65 -35.68 18.61
CA THR A 558 -10.52 -37.08 19.06
C THR A 558 -9.11 -37.46 19.49
N SER A 559 -8.07 -36.76 19.02
CA SER A 559 -6.65 -37.07 19.29
C SER A 559 -6.17 -36.90 20.74
N SER A 560 -7.03 -36.54 21.72
CA SER A 560 -6.60 -36.29 23.11
C SER A 560 -7.64 -36.63 24.17
N ALA A 561 -8.14 -37.86 24.21
CA ALA A 561 -8.96 -38.31 25.34
C ALA A 561 -8.23 -38.20 26.72
N ASP A 562 -6.89 -38.02 26.74
CA ASP A 562 -6.05 -38.08 27.96
C ASP A 562 -5.35 -36.78 28.39
N GLN A 563 -5.55 -35.62 27.73
CA GLN A 563 -4.92 -34.36 28.17
C GLN A 563 -5.76 -33.63 29.24
N ALA A 564 -5.20 -33.41 30.43
CA ALA A 564 -5.87 -32.77 31.56
C ALA A 564 -6.04 -31.24 31.40
N THR A 565 -5.30 -30.61 30.49
CA THR A 565 -5.28 -29.15 30.25
C THR A 565 -5.64 -28.83 28.79
N PRO A 566 -6.60 -27.92 28.54
CA PRO A 566 -6.94 -27.46 27.19
C PRO A 566 -5.76 -26.76 26.51
N THR A 567 -5.55 -27.00 25.22
CA THR A 567 -4.49 -26.35 24.42
C THR A 567 -5.04 -25.21 23.55
N THR A 568 -4.18 -24.32 23.06
CA THR A 568 -4.61 -23.18 22.21
C THR A 568 -4.51 -23.50 20.72
N ASP A 569 -3.57 -24.35 20.32
CA ASP A 569 -3.12 -24.47 18.94
C ASP A 569 -4.20 -24.97 17.99
N ARG A 570 -4.98 -25.98 18.38
CA ARG A 570 -5.99 -26.59 17.50
C ARG A 570 -7.12 -25.62 17.17
N ALA A 571 -7.63 -24.91 18.16
CA ALA A 571 -8.64 -23.88 17.94
C ALA A 571 -8.07 -22.68 17.17
N PHE A 572 -6.79 -22.33 17.37
CA PHE A 572 -6.12 -21.30 16.57
C PHE A 572 -5.99 -21.72 15.10
N LEU A 573 -5.65 -22.99 14.81
CA LEU A 573 -5.59 -23.51 13.44
C LEU A 573 -6.92 -23.30 12.71
N VAL A 574 -8.04 -23.66 13.35
CA VAL A 574 -9.39 -23.47 12.79
C VAL A 574 -9.71 -21.98 12.63
N TRP A 575 -9.47 -21.17 13.66
CA TRP A 575 -9.75 -19.73 13.63
C TRP A 575 -8.95 -19.00 12.53
N SER A 576 -7.67 -19.33 12.35
CA SER A 576 -6.76 -18.66 11.41
C SER A 576 -7.18 -18.75 9.94
N GLN A 577 -8.06 -19.71 9.61
CA GLN A 577 -8.59 -19.95 8.27
C GLN A 577 -9.91 -19.21 8.00
N THR A 578 -10.45 -18.50 8.99
CA THR A 578 -11.74 -17.81 8.88
C THR A 578 -11.59 -16.34 8.51
N GLU A 579 -12.68 -15.72 8.02
CA GLU A 579 -12.73 -14.27 7.85
C GLU A 579 -12.61 -13.50 9.17
N LEU A 580 -12.97 -14.11 10.31
CA LEU A 580 -12.77 -13.49 11.63
C LEU A 580 -11.30 -13.17 11.89
N ALA A 581 -10.40 -14.08 11.53
CA ALA A 581 -8.95 -13.83 11.57
C ALA A 581 -8.54 -12.78 10.53
N GLY A 582 -9.03 -12.92 9.30
CA GLY A 582 -8.75 -11.98 8.21
C GLY A 582 -9.11 -10.53 8.57
N PHE A 583 -10.23 -10.28 9.23
CA PHE A 583 -10.68 -8.94 9.63
C PHE A 583 -10.31 -8.56 11.06
N ARG A 584 -9.56 -9.40 11.80
CA ARG A 584 -9.21 -9.21 13.22
C ARG A 584 -10.43 -8.92 14.09
N THR A 585 -11.54 -9.58 13.78
CA THR A 585 -12.78 -9.42 14.53
C THR A 585 -12.57 -10.02 15.92
N THR A 586 -12.97 -9.30 16.97
CA THR A 586 -12.94 -9.83 18.34
C THR A 586 -13.80 -11.08 18.40
N SER A 587 -13.17 -12.24 18.54
CA SER A 587 -13.79 -13.55 18.31
C SER A 587 -13.08 -14.67 19.06
N ALA A 588 -13.74 -15.82 19.16
CA ALA A 588 -13.16 -17.02 19.74
C ALA A 588 -13.64 -18.28 19.02
N VAL A 589 -12.80 -19.31 18.98
CA VAL A 589 -13.15 -20.66 18.56
C VAL A 589 -12.86 -21.60 19.72
N GLU A 590 -13.83 -22.46 20.03
CA GLU A 590 -13.76 -23.45 21.10
C GLU A 590 -14.10 -24.83 20.51
N LEU A 591 -13.26 -25.81 20.82
CA LEU A 591 -13.42 -27.21 20.42
C LEU A 591 -13.69 -28.05 21.67
N TYR A 592 -14.74 -28.87 21.62
CA TYR A 592 -15.21 -29.70 22.73
C TYR A 592 -15.17 -31.17 22.35
N GLY A 593 -14.67 -31.99 23.26
CA GLY A 593 -14.58 -33.44 23.13
C GLY A 593 -15.94 -34.14 23.14
N PRO A 594 -15.97 -35.47 22.92
CA PRO A 594 -17.22 -36.25 22.94
C PRO A 594 -17.89 -36.27 24.32
N ASN A 595 -17.15 -35.97 25.39
CA ASN A 595 -17.64 -35.84 26.77
C ASN A 595 -18.08 -34.41 27.14
N GLY A 596 -18.15 -33.50 26.16
CA GLY A 596 -18.51 -32.10 26.38
C GLY A 596 -17.45 -31.26 27.09
N ARG A 597 -16.26 -31.82 27.39
CA ARG A 597 -15.14 -31.05 27.97
C ARG A 597 -14.41 -30.25 26.91
N LEU A 598 -13.93 -29.07 27.29
CA LEU A 598 -13.13 -28.22 26.41
C LEU A 598 -11.78 -28.91 26.08
N VAL A 599 -11.53 -29.11 24.79
CA VAL A 599 -10.28 -29.68 24.26
C VAL A 599 -9.31 -28.57 23.89
N SER A 600 -9.79 -27.55 23.17
CA SER A 600 -8.95 -26.43 22.75
C SER A 600 -9.76 -25.15 22.61
N ARG A 601 -9.15 -24.01 22.96
CA ARG A 601 -9.77 -22.68 22.85
C ARG A 601 -8.76 -21.66 22.37
N PHE A 602 -9.17 -20.87 21.40
CA PHE A 602 -8.47 -19.67 20.98
C PHE A 602 -9.43 -18.49 21.05
N ALA A 603 -9.00 -17.38 21.64
CA ALA A 603 -9.79 -16.16 21.74
C ALA A 603 -8.94 -14.92 21.42
N LEU A 604 -9.38 -14.14 20.45
CA LEU A 604 -8.82 -12.83 20.14
C LEU A 604 -9.65 -11.75 20.87
N ASN A 605 -9.12 -11.24 21.98
CA ASN A 605 -9.70 -10.15 22.80
C ASN A 605 -11.14 -10.37 23.30
N LEU A 606 -11.60 -11.62 23.27
CA LEU A 606 -12.83 -12.02 23.93
C LEU A 606 -12.47 -12.49 25.35
N PRO A 607 -12.96 -11.81 26.41
CA PRO A 607 -12.60 -12.18 27.77
C PRO A 607 -13.03 -13.61 28.10
N GLU A 608 -12.23 -14.29 28.91
CA GLU A 608 -12.52 -15.64 29.39
C GLU A 608 -13.48 -15.59 30.57
N TYR A 609 -14.70 -16.09 30.36
CA TYR A 609 -15.71 -16.21 31.41
C TYR A 609 -16.02 -17.69 31.66
N GLY A 610 -15.00 -18.48 31.98
CA GLY A 610 -15.11 -19.92 32.22
C GLY A 610 -15.55 -20.73 30.99
N SER A 611 -15.15 -22.00 30.94
CA SER A 611 -15.65 -22.93 29.93
C SER A 611 -16.84 -23.69 30.48
N THR A 612 -18.05 -23.40 30.00
CA THR A 612 -19.22 -24.25 30.24
C THR A 612 -19.11 -25.51 29.38
N PRO A 613 -19.28 -26.72 29.94
CA PRO A 613 -19.35 -27.94 29.13
C PRO A 613 -20.40 -27.81 28.02
N TYR A 614 -20.07 -28.28 26.82
CA TYR A 614 -20.95 -28.17 25.67
C TYR A 614 -20.90 -29.44 24.81
N GLU A 615 -22.03 -30.12 24.68
CA GLU A 615 -22.11 -31.41 23.98
C GLU A 615 -22.48 -31.27 22.49
N GLY A 616 -22.74 -30.06 21.98
CA GLY A 616 -23.08 -29.83 20.57
C GLY A 616 -24.56 -30.03 20.23
N GLY A 617 -25.02 -29.30 19.21
CA GLY A 617 -26.33 -29.41 18.59
C GLY A 617 -26.43 -30.50 17.52
N THR A 618 -27.11 -30.22 16.40
CA THR A 618 -27.20 -31.19 15.30
C THR A 618 -25.88 -31.34 14.51
N CYS A 619 -25.74 -32.44 13.74
CA CYS A 619 -24.60 -32.66 12.85
C CYS A 619 -24.65 -31.86 11.54
N GLY A 620 -25.75 -31.13 11.30
CA GLY A 620 -26.01 -30.43 10.03
C GLY A 620 -25.85 -28.93 10.19
N ASP A 621 -26.85 -28.28 10.78
CA ASP A 621 -26.94 -26.82 10.78
C ASP A 621 -26.25 -26.18 11.98
N TRP A 622 -25.72 -24.98 11.77
CA TRP A 622 -25.20 -24.11 12.82
C TRP A 622 -26.36 -23.53 13.63
N GLU A 623 -26.30 -23.68 14.95
CA GLU A 623 -27.19 -22.98 15.86
C GLU A 623 -26.62 -21.60 16.19
N LEU A 624 -27.33 -20.54 15.79
CA LEU A 624 -26.94 -19.16 15.99
C LEU A 624 -27.76 -18.51 17.12
N TYR A 625 -27.06 -17.90 18.07
CA TYR A 625 -27.65 -17.19 19.21
C TYR A 625 -26.91 -15.88 19.47
N GLU A 626 -27.63 -14.87 19.96
CA GLU A 626 -27.00 -13.66 20.48
C GLU A 626 -26.95 -13.73 22.01
N GLU A 627 -25.74 -13.89 22.53
CA GLU A 627 -25.49 -14.01 23.96
C GLU A 627 -25.21 -12.62 24.55
N VAL A 628 -25.86 -12.31 25.67
CA VAL A 628 -25.57 -11.12 26.47
C VAL A 628 -24.65 -11.54 27.60
N THR A 629 -23.40 -11.08 27.58
CA THR A 629 -22.41 -11.41 28.62
C THR A 629 -22.89 -10.94 30.01
N PRO A 630 -22.63 -11.69 31.11
CA PRO A 630 -23.04 -11.31 32.46
C PRO A 630 -22.61 -9.89 32.87
N PRO A 631 -23.38 -9.21 33.75
CA PRO A 631 -23.12 -7.82 34.11
C PRO A 631 -21.80 -7.67 34.89
N GLY A 632 -20.91 -6.82 34.37
CA GLY A 632 -19.66 -6.43 35.04
C GLY A 632 -19.07 -5.09 34.55
N SER A 633 -19.35 -4.71 33.30
CA SER A 633 -19.16 -3.35 32.79
C SER A 633 -19.70 -3.28 31.35
N ALA A 634 -20.92 -2.76 31.20
CA ALA A 634 -21.73 -2.65 29.98
C ALA A 634 -22.17 -4.00 29.33
N PRO A 635 -23.45 -4.13 28.91
CA PRO A 635 -23.92 -5.31 28.18
C PRO A 635 -23.17 -5.42 26.85
N ARG A 636 -22.59 -6.59 26.59
CA ARG A 636 -21.91 -6.92 25.33
C ARG A 636 -22.73 -7.96 24.60
N TYR A 637 -23.08 -7.65 23.35
CA TYR A 637 -23.77 -8.58 22.46
C TYR A 637 -22.70 -9.40 21.73
N VAL A 638 -22.65 -10.68 22.02
CA VAL A 638 -21.74 -11.64 21.38
C VAL A 638 -22.58 -12.57 20.53
N LEU A 639 -22.28 -12.63 19.24
CA LEU A 639 -22.86 -13.62 18.34
C LEU A 639 -22.16 -14.94 18.60
N ARG A 640 -22.94 -15.96 18.92
CA ARG A 640 -22.48 -17.33 19.13
C ARG A 640 -23.07 -18.22 18.05
N ALA A 641 -22.23 -18.95 17.36
CA ALA A 641 -22.63 -20.03 16.47
C ALA A 641 -22.05 -21.35 17.00
N SER A 642 -22.80 -22.44 16.95
CA SER A 642 -22.28 -23.73 17.39
C SER A 642 -22.92 -24.91 16.68
N ARG A 643 -22.18 -26.02 16.54
CA ARG A 643 -22.69 -27.28 16.00
C ARG A 643 -21.95 -28.50 16.56
N ALA A 644 -22.50 -29.68 16.34
CA ALA A 644 -21.78 -30.93 16.60
C ALA A 644 -20.78 -31.23 15.47
N ILE A 645 -19.62 -31.78 15.85
CA ILE A 645 -18.65 -32.37 14.93
C ILE A 645 -19.00 -33.85 14.82
N CYS A 646 -19.22 -34.34 13.60
CA CYS A 646 -19.70 -35.69 13.37
C CYS A 646 -18.83 -36.41 12.33
N GLN A 647 -18.53 -37.68 12.61
CA GLN A 647 -17.85 -38.60 11.70
C GLN A 647 -18.82 -39.74 11.38
N GLN A 648 -19.08 -40.00 10.09
CA GLN A 648 -20.09 -41.00 9.66
C GLN A 648 -21.46 -40.80 10.35
N ARG A 649 -21.91 -39.55 10.50
CA ARG A 649 -23.13 -39.13 11.24
C ARG A 649 -23.16 -39.45 12.74
N ARG A 650 -22.07 -39.94 13.32
CA ARG A 650 -21.91 -40.09 14.76
C ARG A 650 -21.22 -38.87 15.34
N ARG A 651 -21.77 -38.30 16.42
CA ARG A 651 -21.17 -37.17 17.13
C ARG A 651 -19.84 -37.61 17.77
N VAL A 652 -18.78 -36.87 17.47
CA VAL A 652 -17.43 -37.07 18.03
C VAL A 652 -16.95 -35.85 18.83
N GLY A 653 -17.68 -34.74 18.77
CA GLY A 653 -17.41 -33.54 19.56
C GLY A 653 -18.31 -32.37 19.18
N ALA A 654 -17.91 -31.15 19.55
CA ALA A 654 -18.63 -29.93 19.19
C ALA A 654 -17.68 -28.75 18.95
N ILE A 655 -18.16 -27.78 18.17
CA ILE A 655 -17.46 -26.52 17.91
C ILE A 655 -18.35 -25.34 18.28
N VAL A 656 -17.76 -24.31 18.89
CA VAL A 656 -18.41 -23.04 19.20
C VAL A 656 -17.55 -21.90 18.63
N VAL A 657 -18.18 -21.03 17.87
CA VAL A 657 -17.59 -19.81 17.31
C VAL A 657 -18.29 -18.62 17.95
N ARG A 658 -17.52 -17.68 18.51
CA ARG A 658 -18.03 -16.44 19.10
C ARG A 658 -17.46 -15.26 18.34
N ALA A 659 -18.27 -14.24 18.10
CA ALA A 659 -17.82 -12.99 17.50
C ALA A 659 -18.53 -11.79 18.14
N MET A 660 -17.79 -10.72 18.37
CA MET A 660 -18.27 -9.50 19.01
C MET A 660 -17.94 -8.30 18.13
N LEU A 661 -18.85 -7.32 18.14
CA LEU A 661 -18.59 -6.02 17.52
C LEU A 661 -17.44 -5.32 18.25
N ASP A 662 -16.40 -4.96 17.52
CA ASP A 662 -15.29 -4.17 18.04
C ASP A 662 -14.88 -3.07 17.06
N TYR A 663 -15.03 -1.82 17.49
CA TYR A 663 -14.66 -0.64 16.70
C TYR A 663 -13.14 -0.51 16.53
N ARG A 664 -12.33 -1.17 17.36
CA ARG A 664 -10.87 -1.26 17.20
C ARG A 664 -10.48 -2.03 15.94
N ALA A 665 -11.33 -2.94 15.48
CA ALA A 665 -11.08 -3.74 14.28
C ALA A 665 -11.48 -3.03 12.97
N LEU A 666 -11.89 -1.74 13.02
CA LEU A 666 -12.20 -0.99 11.81
C LEU A 666 -10.95 -0.89 10.91
N PRO A 667 -11.09 -1.14 9.59
CA PRO A 667 -9.93 -1.30 8.71
C PRO A 667 -9.16 0.00 8.48
N PHE A 668 -9.83 1.15 8.57
CA PHE A 668 -9.28 2.49 8.26
C PHE A 668 -8.67 3.22 9.46
N ILE A 669 -8.81 2.70 10.69
CA ILE A 669 -8.18 3.29 11.88
C ILE A 669 -6.90 2.54 12.27
N SER A 670 -5.94 3.25 12.85
CA SER A 670 -4.82 2.64 13.58
C SER A 670 -5.26 2.25 14.98
N THR A 671 -4.90 1.05 15.44
CA THR A 671 -5.22 0.60 16.80
C THR A 671 -4.11 1.01 17.75
N GLN A 672 -4.45 1.51 18.95
CA GLN A 672 -3.45 1.83 19.97
C GLN A 672 -2.81 0.57 20.60
N SER A 673 -3.32 -0.63 20.32
CA SER A 673 -2.76 -1.89 20.81
C SER A 673 -1.67 -2.40 19.86
N PRO A 674 -0.40 -2.49 20.28
CA PRO A 674 0.70 -3.03 19.46
C PRO A 674 0.42 -4.47 18.99
N TYR A 675 -0.34 -5.23 19.78
CA TYR A 675 -0.71 -6.61 19.49
C TYR A 675 -1.67 -6.73 18.28
N TYR A 676 -2.58 -5.76 18.09
CA TYR A 676 -3.44 -5.73 16.90
C TYR A 676 -2.67 -5.34 15.63
N GLU A 677 -1.61 -4.54 15.76
CA GLU A 677 -0.75 -4.16 14.64
C GLU A 677 0.18 -5.30 14.22
N SER A 678 0.69 -6.11 15.15
CA SER A 678 1.56 -7.26 14.81
C SER A 678 0.83 -8.39 14.08
N MET A 679 -0.45 -8.62 14.38
CA MET A 679 -1.29 -9.60 13.68
C MET A 679 -1.88 -9.07 12.36
N ARG A 680 -1.52 -7.85 11.94
CA ARG A 680 -2.03 -7.26 10.70
C ARG A 680 -1.23 -7.84 9.53
N PRO A 681 -1.89 -8.40 8.49
CA PRO A 681 -1.20 -8.75 7.26
C PRO A 681 -0.45 -7.53 6.73
N SER A 682 0.82 -7.70 6.37
CA SER A 682 1.75 -6.65 5.93
C SER A 682 1.25 -5.82 4.73
N GLN A 683 0.17 -6.25 4.07
CA GLN A 683 -0.50 -5.56 2.96
C GLN A 683 -1.55 -4.50 3.38
N ARG A 684 -1.85 -4.29 4.67
CA ARG A 684 -3.03 -3.50 5.09
C ARG A 684 -2.78 -2.26 5.96
N LEU A 685 -1.54 -1.85 6.15
CA LEU A 685 -1.26 -0.47 6.59
C LEU A 685 -1.05 0.39 5.36
N PRO A 686 -1.89 1.40 5.13
CA PRO A 686 -1.50 2.54 4.32
C PRO A 686 -0.17 3.08 4.85
N SER A 687 0.87 3.12 4.01
CA SER A 687 2.16 3.71 4.39
C SER A 687 1.98 5.16 4.86
N GLU A 688 2.96 5.70 5.58
CA GLU A 688 2.90 7.10 6.00
C GLU A 688 2.84 8.02 4.77
N GLY A 689 1.89 8.97 4.78
CA GLY A 689 1.58 9.82 3.63
C GLY A 689 0.52 9.26 2.66
N VAL A 690 -0.12 8.13 2.97
CA VAL A 690 -1.29 7.64 2.23
C VAL A 690 -2.57 8.34 2.71
N PHE A 691 -3.45 8.64 1.76
CA PHE A 691 -4.71 9.36 1.92
C PHE A 691 -5.65 8.63 2.92
N GLY A 692 -6.20 9.36 3.89
CA GLY A 692 -7.15 8.83 4.88
C GLY A 692 -6.54 8.29 6.18
N ARG A 693 -5.21 8.23 6.32
CA ARG A 693 -4.54 7.78 7.56
C ARG A 693 -4.72 8.74 8.73
N ASP A 694 -4.97 10.02 8.46
CA ASP A 694 -5.21 11.07 9.46
C ASP A 694 -6.67 11.15 9.94
N VAL A 695 -7.52 10.20 9.54
CA VAL A 695 -8.91 10.13 9.98
C VAL A 695 -8.99 9.51 11.38
N GLU A 696 -9.45 10.31 12.34
CA GLU A 696 -9.79 9.85 13.69
C GLU A 696 -11.28 9.49 13.78
N PHE A 697 -11.62 8.46 14.54
CA PHE A 697 -12.99 8.01 14.79
C PHE A 697 -13.34 8.16 16.27
N ALA A 698 -14.53 8.70 16.54
CA ALA A 698 -15.10 8.79 17.87
C ALA A 698 -16.57 8.34 17.86
N LEU A 699 -16.92 7.44 18.79
CA LEU A 699 -18.28 6.97 19.03
C LEU A 699 -18.80 7.62 20.31
N TYR A 700 -20.00 8.18 20.26
CA TYR A 700 -20.63 8.83 21.40
C TYR A 700 -21.90 8.11 21.82
N GLY A 701 -22.13 8.06 23.14
CA GLY A 701 -23.38 7.55 23.71
C GLY A 701 -24.47 8.62 23.73
N TRP A 702 -25.67 8.23 24.17
CA TRP A 702 -26.79 9.16 24.40
C TRP A 702 -26.47 10.27 25.41
N SER A 703 -25.52 10.03 26.32
CA SER A 703 -24.98 11.01 27.27
C SER A 703 -24.05 12.06 26.62
N ARG A 704 -23.78 11.96 25.30
CA ARG A 704 -22.79 12.75 24.55
C ARG A 704 -21.34 12.58 25.03
N VAL A 705 -21.10 11.65 25.95
CA VAL A 705 -19.75 11.24 26.36
C VAL A 705 -19.22 10.24 25.33
N PRO A 706 -17.95 10.37 24.89
CA PRO A 706 -17.34 9.40 23.99
C PRO A 706 -17.26 8.01 24.68
N ILE A 707 -17.77 6.99 24.00
CA ILE A 707 -17.67 5.58 24.38
C ILE A 707 -16.38 4.97 23.80
N TYR A 708 -15.95 5.43 22.63
CA TYR A 708 -14.73 4.96 21.97
C TYR A 708 -14.09 6.08 21.16
N THR A 709 -12.75 6.13 21.15
CA THR A 709 -11.96 7.08 20.37
C THR A 709 -10.72 6.37 19.84
N SER A 710 -10.44 6.47 18.54
CA SER A 710 -9.22 5.92 17.94
C SER A 710 -8.02 6.87 18.00
N GLY A 711 -8.30 8.18 18.05
CA GLY A 711 -7.34 9.25 17.90
C GLY A 711 -6.78 9.83 19.19
N THR A 712 -6.01 10.91 19.04
CA THR A 712 -5.43 11.68 20.16
C THR A 712 -6.35 12.80 20.66
N SER A 713 -7.46 13.03 19.95
CA SER A 713 -8.37 14.12 20.25
C SER A 713 -9.83 13.66 20.39
N VAL A 714 -10.57 14.41 21.20
CA VAL A 714 -12.02 14.24 21.41
C VAL A 714 -12.67 15.61 21.21
N TRP A 715 -13.80 15.66 20.51
CA TRP A 715 -14.53 16.88 20.23
C TRP A 715 -15.94 16.85 20.84
N PRO A 716 -16.42 17.95 21.45
CA PRO A 716 -17.75 17.98 22.04
C PRO A 716 -18.85 17.90 20.96
N LEU A 717 -19.86 17.07 21.20
CA LEU A 717 -21.11 17.11 20.42
C LEU A 717 -21.95 18.30 20.89
N ASN A 718 -21.91 19.39 20.12
CA ASN A 718 -22.80 20.53 20.36
C ASN A 718 -24.27 20.17 20.04
N ASP A 719 -25.21 20.92 20.59
CA ASP A 719 -26.65 20.68 20.43
C ASP A 719 -27.06 20.59 18.95
N SER A 720 -26.53 21.49 18.12
CA SER A 720 -26.85 21.54 16.69
C SER A 720 -26.45 20.27 15.92
N VAL A 721 -25.36 19.60 16.32
CA VAL A 721 -24.93 18.33 15.73
C VAL A 721 -25.80 17.20 16.26
N PHE A 722 -25.99 17.16 17.58
CA PHE A 722 -26.73 16.09 18.24
C PHE A 722 -28.19 16.05 17.80
N ASP A 723 -28.83 17.21 17.61
CA ASP A 723 -30.20 17.31 17.16
C ASP A 723 -30.34 16.89 15.68
N ARG A 724 -29.35 17.18 14.84
CA ARG A 724 -29.30 16.68 13.44
C ARG A 724 -29.12 15.15 13.35
N THR A 725 -28.59 14.53 14.40
CA THR A 725 -28.45 13.07 14.50
C THR A 725 -29.67 12.36 15.11
N ARG A 726 -30.68 13.12 15.59
CA ARG A 726 -31.97 12.59 16.07
C ARG A 726 -33.04 12.73 14.98
N PRO A 727 -34.07 11.87 15.02
CA PRO A 727 -34.29 10.79 14.04
C PRO A 727 -34.50 11.29 12.59
N SER A 728 -33.49 11.09 11.75
CA SER A 728 -33.65 11.00 10.30
C SER A 728 -32.70 9.92 9.80
N ALA A 729 -33.23 8.96 9.05
CA ALA A 729 -32.50 7.82 8.52
C ALA A 729 -31.13 8.23 7.95
N SER A 730 -30.06 7.60 8.46
CA SER A 730 -28.71 7.58 7.88
C SER A 730 -28.25 8.88 7.19
N ILE A 731 -28.27 10.02 7.89
CA ILE A 731 -27.69 11.26 7.37
C ILE A 731 -26.23 11.33 7.81
N SER A 732 -25.32 11.37 6.83
CA SER A 732 -23.95 11.86 7.04
C SER A 732 -23.96 13.37 6.87
N SER A 733 -23.45 14.12 7.86
CA SER A 733 -23.28 15.57 7.74
C SER A 733 -21.88 15.98 8.16
N THR A 734 -21.22 16.74 7.30
CA THR A 734 -19.91 17.33 7.58
C THR A 734 -20.11 18.70 8.25
N ILE A 735 -19.42 18.93 9.36
CA ILE A 735 -19.35 20.21 10.07
C ILE A 735 -17.90 20.67 10.05
N GLY A 736 -17.66 21.82 9.40
CA GLY A 736 -16.39 22.53 9.53
C GLY A 736 -16.28 23.11 10.93
N ALA A 737 -15.31 22.65 11.72
CA ALA A 737 -14.95 23.33 12.96
C ALA A 737 -14.15 24.61 12.62
N ALA A 738 -14.17 25.62 13.50
CA ALA A 738 -13.35 26.83 13.38
C ALA A 738 -11.83 26.55 13.53
N SER A 739 -11.44 25.31 13.84
CA SER A 739 -10.07 24.81 13.78
C SER A 739 -9.84 24.06 12.46
N THR A 740 -8.58 23.87 12.05
CA THR A 740 -8.08 23.15 10.86
C THR A 740 -8.55 21.68 10.66
N ARG A 741 -9.65 21.24 11.28
CA ARG A 741 -10.20 19.89 11.26
C ARG A 741 -11.68 19.91 10.83
N SER A 742 -12.04 19.02 9.91
CA SER A 742 -13.42 18.78 9.48
C SER A 742 -13.97 17.56 10.22
N ALA A 743 -15.22 17.60 10.68
CA ALA A 743 -15.85 16.51 11.42
C ALA A 743 -17.12 16.03 10.70
N THR A 744 -17.21 14.73 10.40
CA THR A 744 -18.41 14.13 9.79
C THR A 744 -19.14 13.26 10.81
N HIS A 745 -20.42 13.51 11.00
CA HIS A 745 -21.27 12.77 11.94
C HIS A 745 -22.23 11.84 11.20
N ALA A 746 -22.37 10.62 11.71
CA ALA A 746 -23.34 9.63 11.24
C ALA A 746 -24.09 9.02 12.44
N SER A 747 -25.39 8.79 12.29
CA SER A 747 -26.26 8.25 13.35
C SER A 747 -26.84 6.88 12.98
N ARG A 748 -26.96 5.99 13.97
CA ARG A 748 -27.60 4.67 13.82
C ARG A 748 -28.79 4.56 14.77
N HIS A 749 -29.93 4.09 14.27
CA HIS A 749 -31.09 3.75 15.10
C HIS A 749 -31.09 2.24 15.38
N SER A 750 -30.94 1.83 16.64
CA SER A 750 -31.17 0.44 17.05
C SER A 750 -32.66 0.25 17.32
N GLY A 751 -33.38 -0.35 16.38
CA GLY A 751 -34.74 -0.83 16.61
C GLY A 751 -34.69 -2.02 17.57
N ILE A 752 -35.03 -1.80 18.84
CA ILE A 752 -35.36 -2.87 19.78
C ILE A 752 -36.85 -3.13 19.60
N SER A 753 -37.22 -4.11 18.78
CA SER A 753 -38.58 -4.65 18.79
C SER A 753 -38.70 -5.62 19.97
N SER A 754 -39.10 -5.12 21.13
CA SER A 754 -39.58 -5.96 22.22
C SER A 754 -40.96 -6.50 21.85
N THR A 755 -41.02 -7.66 21.21
CA THR A 755 -42.23 -8.48 21.22
C THR A 755 -42.35 -9.11 22.61
N SER A 756 -43.06 -8.42 23.50
CA SER A 756 -43.59 -9.05 24.71
C SER A 756 -44.67 -10.05 24.29
N ALA A 757 -44.38 -11.34 24.42
CA ALA A 757 -45.41 -12.36 24.44
C ALA A 757 -46.13 -12.28 25.79
N SER A 758 -47.45 -12.07 25.73
CA SER A 758 -48.40 -12.43 26.79
C SER A 758 -48.64 -13.93 26.75
#